data_AF-A0ABD4XIR6-F1
#
_entry.id   AF-A0ABD4XIR6-F1
#
_cell.length_a   1.000
_cell.length_b   1.000
_cell.length_c   1.000
_cell.angle_alpha   90.00
_cell.angle_beta   90.00
_cell.angle_gamma   90.00
#
_symmetry.space_group_name_H-M   'P 1'
#
loop_
_entity.id
_entity.type
_entity.pdbx_description
1 polymer ?
#
loop_
_entity_poly.entity_id
_entity_poly.type
_entity_poly.pdbx_seq_one_letter_code
_entity_poly.pdbx_strand_id
1 'polypeptide(L)'
;MADDKSHQSQNGSSTSPFRRDISFEELNQLLNGKKIDEIFEERHDKTSSEDSITEDNILSDQKMTEVKVRPNGVSTFKVHEVPDTVIEKTNMVAPTVVDATNTVQTPTAIPAQELVESEEPTADVETEETEMAAKSRMLRGSAWMTIGNLASRLLGALYIIPWIAMIGNVYYNLANSLFSQGYQIYSVALLISTAGLPNVLARLVAEYSASKQYDAVRHVFRQAINLGAILGIAVGAILYLLAGLLSQGDPNVVRVIHALSAAVVIIPILSMLRGYVQGFEFMGLSAWSQFVEQLVRVIYMLAMTYWIMIGHHGNWVDATVQSTFAAFWGALAGILVLLLGIVMRRRFFAEQRKHAVRTRHFDARAVLMKMARQSVPVIFAGSAISLVQVFDQYTFFRIIRAFTDISNGAMQAMYAQFAFNSNKLVMLVVSLAVGMAETALPMLARAREIGDRENIGQQIQFALKLLAFVMIPAVLGMVAIARPLYVLFYRTSDLTNGTLILQFASYSAIFLSLYMVVLAIYQGLGRLRYTVRLLIFIFAVKIVLQVPLTIWLQGMGPLVSTTIAFLLGMIVAIRHLASLYHIDWASFNDTFVIILFWSLLMYAVVAPISYTIGLFTPDTKLWQLLNLAISGGVGAAIYGVAVLKTHVGEAVLGPRATWLAHKLHLK
;
A
#
# COMPACT_ATOMS: atom_id res chain seq x y z
N MET A 1 -29.54 51.06 25.63
CA MET A 1 -28.76 52.07 26.36
C MET A 1 -27.39 52.08 25.70
N ALA A 2 -27.24 52.90 24.66
CA ALA A 2 -26.68 54.27 24.69
C ALA A 2 -25.14 54.17 24.67
N ASP A 3 -24.52 54.42 23.50
CA ASP A 3 -23.82 55.67 23.12
C ASP A 3 -22.40 55.72 23.73
N ASP A 4 -21.34 56.25 23.15
CA ASP A 4 -21.00 56.94 21.89
C ASP A 4 -19.46 57.17 21.96
N LYS A 5 -18.86 57.55 20.83
CA LYS A 5 -17.61 58.32 20.63
C LYS A 5 -16.43 57.64 19.90
N SER A 6 -16.35 58.05 18.63
CA SER A 6 -15.15 58.35 17.82
C SER A 6 -14.22 59.36 18.52
N HIS A 7 -12.92 59.56 18.28
CA HIS A 7 -12.08 59.62 17.06
C HIS A 7 -10.58 59.52 17.45
N GLN A 8 -9.74 58.96 16.54
CA GLN A 8 -8.34 59.33 16.13
C GLN A 8 -7.26 59.65 17.21
N SER A 9 -5.98 59.25 17.15
CA SER A 9 -5.07 58.82 16.07
C SER A 9 -3.77 58.18 16.64
N GLN A 10 -2.94 57.62 15.74
CA GLN A 10 -1.49 57.34 15.82
C GLN A 10 -0.97 55.95 16.23
N ASN A 11 -0.38 55.28 15.23
CA ASN A 11 0.84 54.47 15.20
C ASN A 11 1.18 53.56 16.40
N GLY A 12 1.17 52.25 16.15
CA GLY A 12 1.94 51.28 16.92
C GLY A 12 1.31 49.88 16.95
N SER A 13 1.78 48.97 16.09
CA SER A 13 1.69 47.53 16.36
C SER A 13 3.01 46.90 15.91
N SER A 14 4.04 46.88 16.76
CA SER A 14 4.20 45.92 17.86
C SER A 14 4.01 44.49 17.36
N THR A 15 5.05 43.99 16.70
CA THR A 15 5.33 42.57 16.56
C THR A 15 5.53 41.97 17.94
N SER A 16 4.61 41.10 18.36
CA SER A 16 4.77 40.26 19.56
C SER A 16 6.05 39.40 19.44
N PRO A 17 6.94 39.37 20.44
CA PRO A 17 8.23 38.67 20.35
C PRO A 17 8.16 37.16 20.64
N PHE A 18 6.96 36.57 20.81
CA PHE A 18 6.82 35.16 21.20
C PHE A 18 6.30 34.27 20.07
N ARG A 19 7.19 33.95 19.14
CA ARG A 19 7.17 32.71 18.35
C ARG A 19 8.61 32.29 18.10
N ARG A 20 9.20 31.58 19.06
CA ARG A 20 10.48 30.88 18.90
C ARG A 20 10.26 29.44 19.31
N ASP A 21 10.67 28.50 18.47
CA ASP A 21 10.46 27.08 18.68
C ASP A 21 11.28 26.57 19.86
N ILE A 22 10.62 25.86 20.77
CA ILE A 22 11.21 25.21 21.94
C ILE A 22 11.66 23.81 21.51
N SER A 23 12.94 23.49 21.71
CA SER A 23 13.45 22.15 21.41
C SER A 23 12.89 21.10 22.40
N PHE A 24 12.96 19.82 22.03
CA PHE A 24 12.42 18.75 22.87
C PHE A 24 13.13 18.64 24.24
N GLU A 25 14.42 19.00 24.29
CA GLU A 25 15.22 19.06 25.51
C GLU A 25 14.71 20.17 26.45
N GLU A 26 14.46 21.36 25.90
CA GLU A 26 13.98 22.55 26.63
C GLU A 26 12.53 22.35 27.10
N LEU A 27 11.71 21.65 26.30
CA LEU A 27 10.37 21.24 26.70
C LEU A 27 10.42 20.28 27.90
N ASN A 28 11.39 19.36 27.94
CA ASN A 28 11.57 18.43 29.05
C ASN A 28 12.06 19.15 30.31
N GLN A 29 12.89 20.19 30.17
CA GLN A 29 13.30 21.04 31.30
C GLN A 29 12.15 21.89 31.85
N LEU A 30 11.27 22.41 30.98
CA LEU A 30 10.04 23.10 31.39
C LEU A 30 9.07 22.17 32.12
N LEU A 31 8.90 20.95 31.62
CA LEU A 31 8.05 19.93 32.26
C LEU A 31 8.61 19.49 33.63
N ASN A 32 9.91 19.64 33.85
CA ASN A 32 10.58 19.37 35.13
C ASN A 32 10.71 20.62 36.02
N GLY A 33 10.00 21.71 35.70
CA GLY A 33 9.81 22.87 36.58
C GLY A 33 10.85 23.99 36.43
N LYS A 34 11.74 23.93 35.43
CA LYS A 34 12.72 24.99 35.15
C LYS A 34 12.02 26.18 34.49
N LYS A 35 12.39 27.42 34.85
CA LYS A 35 11.76 28.63 34.29
C LYS A 35 12.27 28.89 32.87
N ILE A 36 11.40 29.43 32.01
CA ILE A 36 11.72 29.70 30.61
C ILE A 36 12.92 30.65 30.47
N ASP A 37 13.03 31.64 31.36
CA ASP A 37 14.11 32.63 31.32
C ASP A 37 15.49 32.02 31.59
N GLU A 38 15.57 31.05 32.52
CA GLU A 38 16.80 30.31 32.84
C GLU A 38 17.27 29.42 31.67
N ILE A 39 16.32 28.87 30.90
CA ILE A 39 16.61 28.04 29.73
C ILE A 39 17.19 28.90 28.60
N PHE A 40 16.70 30.13 28.45
CA PHE A 40 17.22 31.06 27.44
C PHE A 40 18.57 31.68 27.83
N GLU A 41 18.83 31.90 29.12
CA GLU A 41 20.17 32.26 29.60
C GLU A 41 21.19 31.14 29.34
N GLU A 42 20.85 29.88 29.64
CA GLU A 42 21.72 28.72 29.36
C GLU A 42 22.03 28.54 27.86
N ARG A 43 21.08 28.92 26.99
CA ARG A 43 21.27 28.90 25.54
C ARG A 43 22.26 29.98 25.10
N HIS A 44 22.15 31.18 25.67
CA HIS A 44 23.07 32.28 25.37
C HIS A 44 24.50 32.01 25.86
N ASP A 45 24.66 31.41 27.04
CA ASP A 45 25.96 31.05 27.62
C ASP A 45 26.66 29.90 26.85
N LYS A 46 25.90 28.99 26.23
CA LYS A 46 26.48 27.94 25.37
C LYS A 46 26.99 28.49 24.04
N THR A 47 26.29 29.46 23.45
CA THR A 47 26.75 30.12 22.22
C THR A 47 27.95 31.05 22.45
N SER A 48 28.09 31.65 23.64
CA SER A 48 29.25 32.50 23.97
C SER A 48 30.50 31.70 24.35
N SER A 49 30.36 30.43 24.74
CA SER A 49 31.48 29.55 25.11
C SER A 49 32.07 28.73 23.96
N GLU A 50 31.35 28.57 22.84
CA GLU A 50 31.89 27.91 21.63
C GLU A 50 32.79 28.82 20.77
N ASP A 51 32.72 30.14 20.93
CA ASP A 51 33.51 31.11 20.15
C ASP A 51 34.92 31.43 20.74
N SER A 52 35.38 30.69 21.76
CA SER A 52 36.65 31.01 22.47
C SER A 52 37.65 29.86 22.64
N ILE A 53 37.73 28.91 21.70
CA ILE A 53 38.74 27.84 21.72
C ILE A 53 39.50 27.73 20.37
N THR A 54 40.66 28.40 20.36
CA THR A 54 41.93 28.09 19.66
C THR A 54 42.02 28.18 18.13
N GLU A 55 42.47 29.34 17.64
CA GLU A 55 43.53 29.43 16.62
C GLU A 55 44.83 28.86 17.21
N ASP A 56 45.13 27.58 16.97
CA ASP A 56 46.48 27.00 16.92
C ASP A 56 46.38 25.46 16.91
N ASN A 57 46.10 24.88 15.74
CA ASN A 57 46.59 23.55 15.32
C ASN A 57 45.93 23.11 14.00
N ILE A 58 46.43 23.58 12.87
CA ILE A 58 46.29 22.87 11.60
C ILE A 58 47.65 22.88 10.89
N LEU A 59 48.52 21.97 11.28
CA LEU A 59 49.71 21.57 10.54
C LEU A 59 49.94 20.08 10.81
N SER A 60 49.30 19.21 10.02
CA SER A 60 49.87 17.95 9.55
C SER A 60 48.87 17.19 8.65
N ASP A 61 49.41 16.76 7.50
CA ASP A 61 48.93 15.70 6.62
C ASP A 61 47.61 15.89 5.84
N GLN A 62 47.70 16.65 4.74
CA GLN A 62 47.06 16.25 3.49
C GLN A 62 48.08 16.11 2.36
N LYS A 63 48.27 14.88 1.88
CA LYS A 63 48.89 14.57 0.58
C LYS A 63 47.82 13.95 -0.34
N MET A 64 47.42 14.75 -1.32
CA MET A 64 47.22 14.42 -2.74
C MET A 64 46.29 13.27 -3.14
N THR A 65 45.20 13.63 -3.83
CA THR A 65 44.96 13.07 -5.18
C THR A 65 44.23 14.09 -6.07
N GLU A 66 44.70 14.17 -7.33
CA GLU A 66 44.50 15.22 -8.33
C GLU A 66 43.06 15.51 -8.78
N VAL A 67 42.76 16.80 -8.95
CA VAL A 67 41.62 17.31 -9.74
C VAL A 67 42.13 17.78 -11.10
N LYS A 68 41.64 17.15 -12.18
CA LYS A 68 41.92 17.57 -13.55
C LYS A 68 40.83 18.54 -14.04
N VAL A 69 41.16 19.83 -14.06
CA VAL A 69 40.30 20.91 -14.57
C VAL A 69 40.24 20.86 -16.10
N ARG A 70 39.05 20.99 -16.68
CA ARG A 70 38.84 21.38 -18.10
C ARG A 70 38.25 22.80 -18.15
N PRO A 71 38.67 23.66 -19.10
CA PRO A 71 38.22 25.03 -19.16
C PRO A 71 36.92 25.19 -19.96
N ASN A 72 36.18 26.25 -19.62
CA ASN A 72 35.08 26.92 -20.32
C ASN A 72 33.66 26.53 -19.87
N GLY A 73 33.01 27.53 -19.25
CA GLY A 73 31.62 27.54 -18.83
C GLY A 73 30.61 27.71 -19.97
N VAL A 74 29.36 27.84 -19.54
CA VAL A 74 28.07 27.82 -20.26
C VAL A 74 27.43 26.43 -20.31
N SER A 75 26.63 26.12 -19.28
CA SER A 75 25.60 25.09 -19.32
C SER A 75 24.24 25.73 -19.62
N THR A 76 23.84 25.66 -20.88
CA THR A 76 22.47 25.89 -21.35
C THR A 76 21.63 24.64 -21.05
N PHE A 77 20.41 24.83 -20.56
CA PHE A 77 19.41 23.77 -20.41
C PHE A 77 19.07 23.16 -21.77
N LYS A 78 19.34 21.87 -21.97
CA LYS A 78 18.81 21.09 -23.10
C LYS A 78 17.57 20.33 -22.66
N VAL A 79 16.41 20.79 -23.14
CA VAL A 79 15.18 20.00 -23.22
C VAL A 79 15.37 18.97 -24.33
N HIS A 80 15.20 17.69 -24.01
CA HIS A 80 15.13 16.64 -25.02
C HIS A 80 13.74 16.63 -25.67
N GLU A 81 13.65 17.15 -26.89
CA GLU A 81 12.59 16.78 -27.84
C GLU A 81 12.94 15.45 -28.52
N VAL A 82 11.94 14.57 -28.62
CA VAL A 82 11.97 13.30 -29.36
C VAL A 82 11.53 13.59 -30.80
N PRO A 83 12.11 12.94 -31.84
CA PRO A 83 12.18 13.50 -33.19
C PRO A 83 10.91 13.31 -34.01
N ASP A 84 10.54 14.35 -34.75
CA ASP A 84 9.65 14.25 -35.92
C ASP A 84 10.46 13.91 -37.17
N THR A 85 10.10 12.79 -37.79
CA THR A 85 10.33 12.54 -39.21
C THR A 85 9.35 13.37 -40.03
N VAL A 86 9.83 14.25 -40.91
CA VAL A 86 9.62 14.27 -42.38
C VAL A 86 10.30 15.52 -42.97
N ILE A 87 10.98 15.29 -44.10
CA ILE A 87 11.84 16.21 -44.86
C ILE A 87 11.01 17.16 -45.72
N GLU A 88 11.38 18.45 -45.77
CA GLU A 88 11.31 19.21 -47.03
C GLU A 88 12.35 20.35 -47.08
N LYS A 89 13.03 20.44 -48.24
CA LYS A 89 14.15 21.34 -48.57
C LYS A 89 13.65 22.75 -48.89
N THR A 90 14.38 23.82 -48.54
CA THR A 90 14.99 24.77 -49.52
C THR A 90 15.82 25.92 -48.90
N ASN A 91 16.99 26.13 -49.51
CA ASN A 91 17.72 27.37 -49.86
C ASN A 91 18.19 28.44 -48.85
N MET A 92 19.53 28.52 -48.74
CA MET A 92 20.46 29.65 -48.88
C MET A 92 20.05 31.07 -48.40
N VAL A 93 20.89 31.70 -47.57
CA VAL A 93 21.92 32.74 -47.90
C VAL A 93 22.47 33.33 -46.58
N ALA A 94 23.78 33.58 -46.53
CA ALA A 94 24.50 34.40 -45.55
C ALA A 94 25.32 35.47 -46.32
N PRO A 95 26.11 36.36 -45.68
CA PRO A 95 25.84 37.28 -44.56
C PRO A 95 26.26 38.73 -44.93
N THR A 96 26.09 39.70 -44.03
CA THR A 96 26.81 40.99 -44.16
C THR A 96 27.37 41.46 -42.82
N VAL A 97 28.69 41.62 -42.81
CA VAL A 97 29.54 42.22 -41.78
C VAL A 97 29.62 43.73 -42.03
N VAL A 98 29.55 44.55 -40.98
CA VAL A 98 30.19 45.88 -40.97
C VAL A 98 30.78 46.13 -39.58
N ASP A 99 32.07 46.46 -39.62
CA ASP A 99 33.00 46.80 -38.54
C ASP A 99 33.08 48.33 -38.39
N ALA A 100 33.64 48.82 -37.27
CA ALA A 100 34.37 50.10 -37.10
C ALA A 100 34.11 50.86 -35.77
N THR A 101 35.01 50.62 -34.80
CA THR A 101 35.91 51.58 -34.11
C THR A 101 35.45 52.80 -33.29
N ASN A 102 36.01 52.81 -32.06
CA ASN A 102 36.67 53.92 -31.31
C ASN A 102 35.83 55.04 -30.66
N THR A 103 35.92 55.15 -29.34
CA THR A 103 36.81 56.13 -28.65
C THR A 103 36.76 56.00 -27.12
N VAL A 104 37.92 56.24 -26.48
CA VAL A 104 38.16 56.26 -25.03
C VAL A 104 37.98 57.68 -24.50
N GLN A 105 37.19 57.88 -23.44
CA GLN A 105 37.29 59.02 -22.51
C GLN A 105 36.89 58.62 -21.07
N THR A 106 37.77 58.93 -20.13
CA THR A 106 37.55 59.19 -18.68
C THR A 106 38.33 60.49 -18.38
N PRO A 107 38.14 61.26 -17.27
CA PRO A 107 37.40 60.97 -16.03
C PRO A 107 36.56 62.13 -15.45
N THR A 108 35.65 61.88 -14.48
CA THR A 108 35.29 62.86 -13.43
C THR A 108 34.67 62.18 -12.20
N ALA A 109 34.95 62.71 -11.01
CA ALA A 109 34.74 62.11 -9.70
C ALA A 109 33.45 62.58 -8.97
N ILE A 110 32.74 61.62 -8.35
CA ILE A 110 32.05 61.52 -7.03
C ILE A 110 31.06 62.65 -6.61
N PRO A 111 29.83 62.33 -6.13
CA PRO A 111 29.60 62.13 -4.70
C PRO A 111 28.79 60.87 -4.32
N ALA A 112 29.05 60.38 -3.11
CA ALA A 112 28.45 59.24 -2.46
C ALA A 112 26.94 59.40 -2.23
N GLN A 113 26.15 58.35 -2.55
CA GLN A 113 24.77 58.18 -2.10
C GLN A 113 24.50 56.71 -1.76
N GLU A 114 24.04 56.53 -0.53
CA GLU A 114 23.20 55.46 0.03
C GLU A 114 23.64 53.99 -0.10
N LEU A 115 24.06 53.46 1.05
CA LEU A 115 24.00 52.05 1.41
C LEU A 115 22.56 51.54 1.22
N VAL A 116 22.29 50.87 0.10
CA VAL A 116 21.16 49.95 -0.01
C VAL A 116 21.61 48.65 0.66
N GLU A 117 21.05 48.42 1.84
CA GLU A 117 21.06 47.15 2.55
C GLU A 117 20.58 46.06 1.59
N SER A 118 21.47 45.15 1.22
CA SER A 118 21.14 43.98 0.41
C SER A 118 20.29 43.04 1.26
N GLU A 119 18.99 42.97 0.97
CA GLU A 119 18.15 41.85 1.42
C GLU A 119 18.78 40.55 0.90
N GLU A 120 19.30 39.73 1.82
CA GLU A 120 19.63 38.32 1.55
C GLU A 120 18.35 37.54 1.21
N PRO A 121 18.42 36.50 0.36
CA PRO A 121 17.23 35.86 -0.19
C PRO A 121 16.51 35.03 0.89
N THR A 122 15.35 35.52 1.31
CA THR A 122 14.37 34.80 2.17
C THR A 122 13.74 33.57 1.51
N ALA A 123 14.05 33.31 0.23
CA ALA A 123 13.49 32.21 -0.56
C ALA A 123 13.99 30.82 -0.14
N ASP A 124 15.23 30.71 0.35
CA ASP A 124 15.85 29.41 0.67
C ASP A 124 15.34 28.85 2.01
N VAL A 125 15.00 29.72 2.97
CA VAL A 125 14.44 29.32 4.27
C VAL A 125 12.95 28.94 4.14
N GLU A 126 12.16 29.69 3.36
CA GLU A 126 10.76 29.33 3.11
C GLU A 126 10.64 28.00 2.33
N THR A 127 11.56 27.72 1.40
CA THR A 127 11.53 26.46 0.64
C THR A 127 11.91 25.25 1.50
N GLU A 128 12.91 25.36 2.37
CA GLU A 128 13.28 24.28 3.31
C GLU A 128 12.18 24.01 4.36
N GLU A 129 11.57 25.04 4.94
CA GLU A 129 10.45 24.87 5.88
C GLU A 129 9.23 24.23 5.21
N THR A 130 8.92 24.63 3.97
CA THR A 130 7.80 24.08 3.20
C THR A 130 8.05 22.62 2.83
N GLU A 131 9.28 22.26 2.48
CA GLU A 131 9.67 20.88 2.14
C GLU A 131 9.67 19.97 3.38
N MET A 132 10.17 20.46 4.53
CA MET A 132 10.06 19.74 5.81
C MET A 132 8.62 19.55 6.27
N ALA A 133 7.77 20.58 6.14
CA ALA A 133 6.35 20.49 6.47
C ALA A 133 5.60 19.50 5.56
N ALA A 134 5.91 19.49 4.26
CA ALA A 134 5.36 18.53 3.29
C ALA A 134 5.79 17.10 3.61
N LYS A 135 7.08 16.88 3.91
CA LYS A 135 7.62 15.56 4.30
C LYS A 135 6.98 15.05 5.60
N SER A 136 6.80 15.91 6.60
CA SER A 136 6.12 15.58 7.86
C SER A 136 4.64 15.20 7.65
N ARG A 137 3.92 15.95 6.83
CA ARG A 137 2.53 15.64 6.46
C ARG A 137 2.41 14.32 5.71
N MET A 138 3.30 14.06 4.76
CA MET A 138 3.33 12.81 4.00
C MET A 138 3.62 11.61 4.90
N LEU A 139 4.59 11.72 5.82
CA LEU A 139 4.90 10.67 6.79
C LEU A 139 3.73 10.38 7.74
N ARG A 140 3.10 11.43 8.28
CA ARG A 140 1.91 11.29 9.14
C ARG A 140 0.72 10.71 8.36
N GLY A 141 0.55 11.10 7.10
CA GLY A 141 -0.47 10.58 6.19
C GLY A 141 -0.29 9.09 5.90
N SER A 142 0.95 8.68 5.59
CA SER A 142 1.30 7.27 5.38
C SER A 142 1.05 6.43 6.64
N ALA A 143 1.41 6.93 7.82
CA ALA A 143 1.16 6.23 9.08
C ALA A 143 -0.35 5.97 9.32
N TRP A 144 -1.20 6.98 9.09
CA TRP A 144 -2.65 6.83 9.18
C TRP A 144 -3.21 5.80 8.19
N MET A 145 -2.72 5.80 6.94
CA MET A 145 -3.13 4.80 5.96
C MET A 145 -2.73 3.39 6.38
N THR A 146 -1.51 3.20 6.87
CA THR A 146 -1.04 1.90 7.35
C THR A 146 -1.90 1.38 8.52
N ILE A 147 -2.18 2.23 9.51
CA ILE A 147 -3.02 1.87 10.66
C ILE A 147 -4.45 1.56 10.21
N GLY A 148 -5.04 2.43 9.38
CA GLY A 148 -6.41 2.23 8.87
C GLY A 148 -6.53 0.94 8.05
N ASN A 149 -5.55 0.65 7.19
CA ASN A 149 -5.47 -0.59 6.42
C ASN A 149 -5.36 -1.82 7.33
N LEU A 150 -4.45 -1.79 8.31
CA LEU A 150 -4.21 -2.91 9.20
C LEU A 150 -5.42 -3.19 10.10
N ALA A 151 -6.00 -2.14 10.70
CA ALA A 151 -7.20 -2.25 11.54
C ALA A 151 -8.39 -2.80 10.73
N SER A 152 -8.59 -2.30 9.50
CA SER A 152 -9.65 -2.80 8.62
C SER A 152 -9.44 -4.27 8.25
N ARG A 153 -8.21 -4.68 7.93
CA ARG A 153 -7.89 -6.08 7.61
C ARG A 153 -8.10 -7.00 8.82
N LEU A 154 -7.69 -6.56 10.01
CA LEU A 154 -7.88 -7.32 11.24
C LEU A 154 -9.37 -7.50 11.55
N LEU A 155 -10.17 -6.43 11.51
CA LEU A 155 -11.63 -6.52 11.64
C LEU A 155 -12.25 -7.43 10.56
N GLY A 156 -11.72 -7.37 9.34
CA GLY A 156 -12.10 -8.23 8.20
C GLY A 156 -11.73 -9.70 8.33
N ALA A 157 -10.93 -10.08 9.33
CA ALA A 157 -10.67 -11.47 9.68
C ALA A 157 -11.41 -11.87 10.96
N LEU A 158 -11.40 -11.00 11.98
CA LEU A 158 -11.98 -11.28 13.29
C LEU A 158 -13.49 -11.56 13.24
N TYR A 159 -14.23 -10.99 12.27
CA TYR A 159 -15.66 -11.26 12.14
C TYR A 159 -15.98 -12.75 11.93
N ILE A 160 -15.05 -13.52 11.33
CA ILE A 160 -15.25 -14.94 11.03
C ILE A 160 -15.54 -15.73 12.31
N ILE A 161 -14.90 -15.34 13.43
CA ILE A 161 -15.01 -16.03 14.71
C ILE A 161 -16.45 -16.06 15.24
N PRO A 162 -17.13 -14.92 15.47
CA PRO A 162 -18.54 -14.89 15.88
C PRO A 162 -19.48 -15.31 14.74
N TRP A 163 -19.18 -14.99 13.48
CA TRP A 163 -20.04 -15.34 12.35
C TRP A 163 -20.21 -16.85 12.20
N ILE A 164 -19.12 -17.62 12.22
CA ILE A 164 -19.16 -19.09 12.22
C ILE A 164 -19.78 -19.64 13.51
N ALA A 165 -19.62 -18.95 14.64
CA ALA A 165 -20.27 -19.37 15.88
C ALA A 165 -21.80 -19.39 15.73
N MET A 166 -22.38 -18.38 15.07
CA MET A 166 -23.82 -18.26 14.81
C MET A 166 -24.32 -19.17 13.68
N ILE A 167 -23.56 -19.33 12.58
CA ILE A 167 -23.93 -20.24 11.48
C ILE A 167 -23.99 -21.71 11.94
N GLY A 168 -23.09 -22.10 12.84
CA GLY A 168 -23.07 -23.43 13.45
C GLY A 168 -22.16 -24.46 12.76
N ASN A 169 -21.95 -25.58 13.46
CA ASN A 169 -21.00 -26.65 13.09
C ASN A 169 -21.29 -27.29 11.73
N VAL A 170 -22.57 -27.50 11.41
CA VAL A 170 -22.97 -28.28 10.23
C VAL A 170 -22.80 -27.46 8.95
N TYR A 171 -23.05 -26.16 9.02
CA TYR A 171 -23.21 -25.32 7.84
C TYR A 171 -22.02 -24.40 7.54
N TYR A 172 -21.04 -24.23 8.45
CA TYR A 172 -20.01 -23.21 8.24
C TYR A 172 -19.18 -23.40 6.97
N ASN A 173 -18.85 -24.64 6.60
CA ASN A 173 -18.13 -24.92 5.35
C ASN A 173 -19.02 -24.62 4.13
N LEU A 174 -20.29 -24.99 4.16
CA LEU A 174 -21.25 -24.68 3.09
C LEU A 174 -21.43 -23.16 2.95
N ALA A 175 -21.56 -22.45 4.07
CA ALA A 175 -21.68 -21.00 4.12
C ALA A 175 -20.40 -20.31 3.60
N ASN A 176 -19.22 -20.77 4.00
CA ASN A 176 -17.94 -20.25 3.51
C ASN A 176 -17.74 -20.53 2.02
N SER A 177 -18.10 -21.72 1.55
CA SER A 177 -18.11 -22.07 0.13
C SER A 177 -19.02 -21.13 -0.65
N LEU A 178 -20.27 -20.99 -0.22
CA LEU A 178 -21.27 -20.12 -0.84
C LEU A 178 -20.82 -18.65 -0.85
N PHE A 179 -20.31 -18.14 0.27
CA PHE A 179 -19.75 -16.79 0.36
C PHE A 179 -18.61 -16.60 -0.64
N SER A 180 -17.65 -17.53 -0.66
CA SER A 180 -16.47 -17.46 -1.54
C SER A 180 -16.89 -17.48 -3.01
N GLN A 181 -17.84 -18.35 -3.38
CA GLN A 181 -18.29 -18.47 -4.76
C GLN A 181 -18.83 -17.16 -5.34
N GLY A 182 -19.63 -16.41 -4.57
CA GLY A 182 -20.08 -15.09 -4.99
C GLY A 182 -18.98 -14.03 -4.89
N TYR A 183 -18.18 -14.08 -3.82
CA TYR A 183 -17.16 -13.07 -3.54
C TYR A 183 -16.03 -13.05 -4.58
N GLN A 184 -15.61 -14.20 -5.10
CA GLN A 184 -14.54 -14.26 -6.11
C GLN A 184 -14.97 -13.58 -7.41
N ILE A 185 -16.20 -13.85 -7.86
CA ILE A 185 -16.80 -13.21 -9.04
C ILE A 185 -16.92 -11.69 -8.81
N TYR A 186 -17.44 -11.31 -7.63
CA TYR A 186 -17.51 -9.92 -7.20
C TYR A 186 -16.14 -9.24 -7.20
N SER A 187 -15.08 -9.90 -6.74
CA SER A 187 -13.74 -9.30 -6.64
C SER A 187 -13.18 -8.89 -8.01
N VAL A 188 -13.38 -9.74 -9.03
CA VAL A 188 -12.97 -9.44 -10.42
C VAL A 188 -13.81 -8.30 -11.00
N ALA A 189 -15.12 -8.32 -10.78
CA ALA A 189 -16.01 -7.24 -11.20
C ALA A 189 -15.63 -5.90 -10.54
N LEU A 190 -15.30 -5.92 -9.24
CA LEU A 190 -14.87 -4.74 -8.51
C LEU A 190 -13.60 -4.13 -9.11
N LEU A 191 -12.64 -4.98 -9.41
CA LEU A 191 -11.39 -4.59 -10.03
C LEU A 191 -11.62 -3.96 -11.42
N ILE A 192 -12.50 -4.54 -12.24
CA ILE A 192 -12.87 -3.95 -13.54
C ILE A 192 -13.57 -2.60 -13.35
N SER A 193 -14.48 -2.49 -12.37
CA SER A 193 -15.27 -1.27 -12.13
C SER A 193 -14.45 -0.11 -11.55
N THR A 194 -13.35 -0.41 -10.85
CA THR A 194 -12.48 0.59 -10.22
C THR A 194 -11.27 0.94 -11.08
N ALA A 195 -10.85 0.06 -12.00
CA ALA A 195 -9.89 0.28 -13.09
C ALA A 195 -8.72 1.27 -12.82
N GLY A 196 -8.16 1.29 -11.59
CA GLY A 196 -7.07 2.21 -11.19
C GLY A 196 -7.41 3.70 -11.26
N LEU A 197 -8.68 4.01 -11.53
CA LEU A 197 -9.25 5.34 -11.54
C LEU A 197 -9.03 6.13 -10.24
N PRO A 198 -9.08 5.56 -9.01
CA PRO A 198 -8.83 6.37 -7.81
C PRO A 198 -7.40 6.91 -7.74
N ASN A 199 -6.41 6.10 -8.13
CA ASN A 199 -5.00 6.52 -8.11
C ASN A 199 -4.71 7.58 -9.18
N VAL A 200 -5.30 7.41 -10.38
CA VAL A 200 -5.24 8.40 -11.45
C VAL A 200 -5.86 9.73 -11.00
N LEU A 201 -7.04 9.66 -10.37
CA LEU A 201 -7.72 10.84 -9.87
C LEU A 201 -6.89 11.54 -8.78
N ALA A 202 -6.32 10.80 -7.83
CA ALA A 202 -5.45 11.38 -6.80
C ALA A 202 -4.28 12.17 -7.41
N ARG A 203 -3.63 11.59 -8.42
CA ARG A 203 -2.53 12.25 -9.13
C ARG A 203 -2.99 13.52 -9.86
N LEU A 204 -4.09 13.47 -10.62
CA LEU A 204 -4.60 14.64 -11.34
C LEU A 204 -5.02 15.76 -10.37
N VAL A 205 -5.64 15.40 -9.25
CA VAL A 205 -6.02 16.37 -8.21
C VAL A 205 -4.78 17.01 -7.60
N ALA A 206 -3.75 16.24 -7.27
CA ALA A 206 -2.49 16.76 -6.75
C ALA A 206 -1.79 17.71 -7.75
N GLU A 207 -1.71 17.31 -9.02
CA GLU A 207 -1.07 18.08 -10.10
C GLU A 207 -1.77 19.44 -10.34
N TYR A 208 -3.10 19.42 -10.51
CA TYR A 208 -3.86 20.65 -10.74
C TYR A 208 -3.98 21.51 -9.47
N SER A 209 -4.03 20.90 -8.27
CA SER A 209 -4.06 21.65 -7.01
C SER A 209 -2.72 22.37 -6.76
N ALA A 210 -1.58 21.71 -7.03
CA ALA A 210 -0.27 22.34 -6.94
C ALA A 210 -0.14 23.55 -7.88
N SER A 211 -0.75 23.46 -9.06
CA SER A 211 -0.81 24.56 -10.04
C SER A 211 -1.89 25.63 -9.72
N LYS A 212 -2.58 25.55 -8.58
CA LYS A 212 -3.71 26.43 -8.18
C LYS A 212 -4.87 26.44 -9.21
N GLN A 213 -5.00 25.39 -10.01
CA GLN A 213 -6.01 25.22 -11.06
C GLN A 213 -7.26 24.50 -10.52
N TYR A 214 -7.93 25.11 -9.52
CA TYR A 214 -9.03 24.44 -8.79
C TYR A 214 -10.29 24.17 -9.62
N ASP A 215 -10.51 24.91 -10.71
CA ASP A 215 -11.59 24.59 -11.64
C ASP A 215 -11.32 23.27 -12.39
N ALA A 216 -10.07 23.04 -12.81
CA ALA A 216 -9.65 21.76 -13.41
C ALA A 216 -9.89 20.60 -12.44
N VAL A 217 -9.50 20.76 -11.17
CA VAL A 217 -9.76 19.79 -10.10
C VAL A 217 -11.25 19.44 -10.01
N ARG A 218 -12.13 20.45 -10.03
CA ARG A 218 -13.60 20.24 -9.97
C ARG A 218 -14.13 19.51 -11.20
N HIS A 219 -13.65 19.87 -12.40
CA HIS A 219 -14.05 19.23 -13.64
C HIS A 219 -13.61 17.75 -13.66
N VAL A 220 -12.35 17.47 -13.33
CA VAL A 220 -11.81 16.11 -13.24
C VAL A 220 -12.59 15.28 -12.20
N PHE A 221 -12.84 15.85 -11.01
CA PHE A 221 -13.63 15.16 -9.98
C PHE A 221 -15.04 14.82 -10.44
N ARG A 222 -15.75 15.77 -11.08
CA ARG A 222 -17.11 15.53 -11.61
C ARG A 222 -17.10 14.44 -12.68
N GLN A 223 -16.14 14.47 -13.60
CA GLN A 223 -16.00 13.45 -14.63
C GLN A 223 -15.67 12.08 -14.04
N ALA A 224 -14.82 12.03 -13.01
CA ALA A 224 -14.48 10.80 -12.33
C ALA A 224 -15.69 10.19 -11.61
N ILE A 225 -16.48 10.98 -10.87
CA ILE A 225 -17.71 10.50 -10.22
C ILE A 225 -18.73 10.00 -11.25
N ASN A 226 -18.93 10.72 -12.35
CA ASN A 226 -19.82 10.29 -13.43
C ASN A 226 -19.34 8.97 -14.06
N LEU A 227 -18.04 8.85 -14.33
CA LEU A 227 -17.45 7.63 -14.86
C LEU A 227 -17.60 6.46 -13.87
N GLY A 228 -17.32 6.70 -12.59
CA GLY A 228 -17.49 5.70 -11.53
C GLY A 228 -18.95 5.24 -11.40
N ALA A 229 -19.91 6.15 -11.46
CA ALA A 229 -21.33 5.81 -11.45
C ALA A 229 -21.74 4.98 -12.68
N ILE A 230 -21.32 5.38 -13.88
CA ILE A 230 -21.60 4.63 -15.12
C ILE A 230 -20.98 3.23 -15.06
N LEU A 231 -19.71 3.11 -14.66
CA LEU A 231 -19.03 1.83 -14.55
C LEU A 231 -19.64 0.94 -13.46
N GLY A 232 -19.97 1.51 -12.30
CA GLY A 232 -20.63 0.79 -11.21
C GLY A 232 -21.99 0.25 -11.64
N ILE A 233 -22.83 1.08 -12.25
CA ILE A 233 -24.13 0.65 -12.78
C ILE A 233 -23.95 -0.40 -13.88
N ALA A 234 -23.05 -0.18 -14.84
CA ALA A 234 -22.83 -1.12 -15.94
C ALA A 234 -22.33 -2.48 -15.44
N VAL A 235 -21.29 -2.52 -14.60
CA VAL A 235 -20.74 -3.78 -14.08
C VAL A 235 -21.71 -4.44 -13.09
N GLY A 236 -22.39 -3.65 -12.24
CA GLY A 236 -23.43 -4.15 -11.34
C GLY A 236 -24.61 -4.77 -12.10
N ALA A 237 -25.07 -4.13 -13.17
CA ALA A 237 -26.13 -4.66 -14.04
C ALA A 237 -25.68 -5.94 -14.76
N ILE A 238 -24.44 -5.99 -15.27
CA ILE A 238 -23.88 -7.21 -15.86
C ILE A 238 -23.86 -8.34 -14.84
N LEU A 239 -23.37 -8.10 -13.62
CA LEU A 239 -23.37 -9.11 -12.56
C LEU A 239 -24.78 -9.59 -12.22
N TYR A 240 -25.74 -8.67 -12.10
CA TYR A 240 -27.11 -9.01 -11.75
C TYR A 240 -27.78 -9.84 -12.85
N LEU A 241 -27.70 -9.40 -14.10
CA LEU A 241 -28.34 -10.06 -15.24
C LEU A 241 -27.68 -11.41 -15.58
N LEU A 242 -26.34 -11.50 -15.47
CA LEU A 242 -25.59 -12.73 -15.76
C LEU A 242 -25.45 -13.64 -14.53
N ALA A 243 -26.05 -13.32 -13.39
CA ALA A 243 -25.90 -14.09 -12.15
C ALA A 243 -26.21 -15.59 -12.32
N GLY A 244 -27.24 -15.93 -13.13
CA GLY A 244 -27.60 -17.31 -13.45
C GLY A 244 -26.53 -18.08 -14.25
N LEU A 245 -25.79 -17.40 -15.12
CA LEU A 245 -24.69 -18.00 -15.87
C LEU A 245 -23.43 -18.14 -15.00
N LEU A 246 -23.17 -17.11 -14.19
CA LEU A 246 -22.00 -17.02 -13.32
C LEU A 246 -22.08 -17.97 -12.12
N SER A 247 -23.27 -18.40 -11.72
CA SER A 247 -23.47 -19.31 -10.58
C SER A 247 -23.15 -20.78 -10.85
N GLN A 248 -22.80 -21.14 -12.08
CA GLN A 248 -22.62 -22.54 -12.50
C GLN A 248 -23.85 -23.43 -12.23
N GLY A 249 -25.04 -22.83 -12.24
CA GLY A 249 -26.31 -23.54 -12.00
C GLY A 249 -26.69 -23.69 -10.52
N ASP A 250 -25.96 -23.09 -9.57
CA ASP A 250 -26.36 -23.08 -8.15
C ASP A 250 -27.29 -21.88 -7.85
N PRO A 251 -28.57 -22.08 -7.51
CA PRO A 251 -29.50 -20.99 -7.20
C PRO A 251 -29.10 -20.17 -5.97
N ASN A 252 -28.38 -20.74 -5.02
CA ASN A 252 -27.93 -20.02 -3.83
C ASN A 252 -26.83 -19.01 -4.19
N VAL A 253 -25.92 -19.39 -5.10
CA VAL A 253 -24.86 -18.49 -5.58
C VAL A 253 -25.46 -17.31 -6.35
N VAL A 254 -26.56 -17.53 -7.11
CA VAL A 254 -27.29 -16.43 -7.77
C VAL A 254 -27.73 -15.36 -6.75
N ARG A 255 -28.31 -15.78 -5.62
CA ARG A 255 -28.74 -14.84 -4.56
C ARG A 255 -27.58 -14.04 -3.99
N VAL A 256 -26.43 -14.69 -3.81
CA VAL A 256 -25.21 -14.02 -3.33
C VAL A 256 -24.69 -13.00 -4.37
N ILE A 257 -24.68 -13.36 -5.65
CA ILE A 257 -24.24 -12.45 -6.72
C ILE A 257 -25.17 -11.22 -6.79
N HIS A 258 -26.50 -11.40 -6.66
CA HIS A 258 -27.44 -10.29 -6.61
C HIS A 258 -27.22 -9.37 -5.40
N ALA A 259 -26.89 -9.92 -4.23
CA ALA A 259 -26.55 -9.12 -3.07
C ALA A 259 -25.26 -8.30 -3.30
N LEU A 260 -24.23 -8.92 -3.88
CA LEU A 260 -22.96 -8.26 -4.16
C LEU A 260 -23.02 -7.25 -5.31
N SER A 261 -23.89 -7.45 -6.30
CA SER A 261 -24.03 -6.52 -7.42
C SER A 261 -24.48 -5.13 -6.94
N ALA A 262 -25.31 -5.05 -5.90
CA ALA A 262 -25.69 -3.77 -5.28
C ALA A 262 -24.48 -3.01 -4.72
N ALA A 263 -23.52 -3.71 -4.11
CA ALA A 263 -22.29 -3.09 -3.61
C ALA A 263 -21.40 -2.58 -4.76
N VAL A 264 -21.30 -3.33 -5.86
CA VAL A 264 -20.52 -2.93 -7.05
C VAL A 264 -21.03 -1.65 -7.69
N VAL A 265 -22.33 -1.34 -7.58
CA VAL A 265 -22.87 -0.08 -8.09
C VAL A 265 -22.28 1.15 -7.39
N ILE A 266 -22.03 1.07 -6.08
CA ILE A 266 -21.64 2.23 -5.27
C ILE A 266 -20.14 2.32 -4.96
N ILE A 267 -19.40 1.20 -4.94
CA ILE A 267 -17.98 1.20 -4.55
C ILE A 267 -17.07 1.97 -5.54
N PRO A 268 -17.31 2.00 -6.85
CA PRO A 268 -16.55 2.87 -7.75
C PRO A 268 -16.65 4.35 -7.36
N ILE A 269 -17.84 4.82 -6.95
CA ILE A 269 -18.04 6.18 -6.46
C ILE A 269 -17.23 6.40 -5.18
N LEU A 270 -17.30 5.46 -4.22
CA LEU A 270 -16.50 5.49 -3.00
C LEU A 270 -14.99 5.58 -3.32
N SER A 271 -14.53 4.82 -4.31
CA SER A 271 -13.14 4.81 -4.76
C SER A 271 -12.74 6.18 -5.34
N MET A 272 -13.58 6.80 -6.17
CA MET A 272 -13.32 8.14 -6.68
C MET A 272 -13.27 9.19 -5.57
N LEU A 273 -14.16 9.10 -4.58
CA LEU A 273 -14.13 10.02 -3.43
C LEU A 273 -12.82 9.88 -2.64
N ARG A 274 -12.32 8.66 -2.46
CA ARG A 274 -11.00 8.41 -1.85
C ARG A 274 -9.88 9.01 -2.67
N GLY A 275 -9.86 8.78 -3.98
CA GLY A 275 -8.87 9.37 -4.89
C GLY A 275 -8.85 10.90 -4.80
N TYR A 276 -10.02 11.54 -4.76
CA TYR A 276 -10.14 12.98 -4.61
C TYR A 276 -9.53 13.50 -3.30
N VAL A 277 -9.88 12.91 -2.14
CA VAL A 277 -9.32 13.36 -0.85
C VAL A 277 -7.84 13.01 -0.71
N GLN A 278 -7.39 11.89 -1.30
CA GLN A 278 -5.97 11.50 -1.34
C GLN A 278 -5.13 12.47 -2.16
N GLY A 279 -5.67 13.01 -3.26
CA GLY A 279 -4.98 14.03 -4.07
C GLY A 279 -4.76 15.36 -3.34
N PHE A 280 -5.56 15.68 -2.33
CA PHE A 280 -5.35 16.80 -1.41
C PHE A 280 -4.52 16.42 -0.17
N GLU A 281 -3.90 15.25 -0.16
CA GLU A 281 -3.13 14.70 0.96
C GLU A 281 -3.95 14.48 2.25
N PHE A 282 -5.29 14.44 2.15
CA PHE A 282 -6.18 14.11 3.28
C PHE A 282 -6.24 12.61 3.53
N MET A 283 -5.07 11.99 3.70
CA MET A 283 -4.88 10.55 3.88
C MET A 283 -5.61 10.03 5.13
N GLY A 284 -5.62 10.81 6.22
CA GLY A 284 -6.36 10.45 7.43
C GLY A 284 -7.87 10.32 7.22
N LEU A 285 -8.47 11.16 6.37
CA LEU A 285 -9.90 11.09 6.05
C LEU A 285 -10.21 9.83 5.20
N SER A 286 -9.34 9.51 4.23
CA SER A 286 -9.45 8.28 3.45
C SER A 286 -9.33 7.03 4.33
N ALA A 287 -8.31 6.98 5.21
CA ALA A 287 -8.10 5.89 6.15
C ALA A 287 -9.29 5.71 7.11
N TRP A 288 -9.85 6.82 7.62
CA TRP A 288 -11.03 6.78 8.47
C TRP A 288 -12.26 6.25 7.73
N SER A 289 -12.49 6.67 6.48
CA SER A 289 -13.59 6.13 5.65
C SER A 289 -13.49 4.63 5.44
N GLN A 290 -12.28 4.09 5.33
CA GLN A 290 -12.02 2.66 5.13
C GLN A 290 -12.28 1.87 6.42
N PHE A 291 -11.82 2.40 7.55
CA PHE A 291 -12.11 1.82 8.86
C PHE A 291 -13.62 1.77 9.13
N VAL A 292 -14.33 2.89 8.93
CA VAL A 292 -15.79 2.95 9.13
C VAL A 292 -16.54 2.07 8.14
N GLU A 293 -16.12 2.01 6.86
CA GLU A 293 -16.68 1.07 5.88
C GLU A 293 -16.61 -0.37 6.42
N GLN A 294 -15.44 -0.77 6.91
CA GLN A 294 -15.23 -2.12 7.39
C GLN A 294 -15.96 -2.39 8.70
N LEU A 295 -16.02 -1.42 9.60
CA LEU A 295 -16.75 -1.53 10.87
C LEU A 295 -18.25 -1.73 10.62
N VAL A 296 -18.88 -0.88 9.80
CA VAL A 296 -20.31 -0.99 9.48
C VAL A 296 -20.62 -2.28 8.73
N ARG A 297 -19.74 -2.70 7.82
CA ARG A 297 -19.85 -4.01 7.14
C ARG A 297 -19.87 -5.16 8.14
N VAL A 298 -18.96 -5.18 9.11
CA VAL A 298 -18.90 -6.25 10.12
C VAL A 298 -20.11 -6.20 11.05
N ILE A 299 -20.51 -5.02 11.51
CA ILE A 299 -21.70 -4.85 12.37
C ILE A 299 -22.95 -5.36 11.65
N TYR A 300 -23.20 -4.92 10.41
CA TYR A 300 -24.36 -5.34 9.64
C TYR A 300 -24.35 -6.86 9.40
N MET A 301 -23.21 -7.40 8.97
CA MET A 301 -23.04 -8.83 8.73
C MET A 301 -23.38 -9.66 9.96
N LEU A 302 -22.82 -9.30 11.13
CA LEU A 302 -23.05 -10.03 12.37
C LEU A 302 -24.47 -9.83 12.90
N ALA A 303 -25.01 -8.61 12.83
CA ALA A 303 -26.38 -8.31 13.26
C ALA A 303 -27.42 -9.08 12.44
N MET A 304 -27.28 -9.08 11.10
CA MET A 304 -28.19 -9.83 10.23
C MET A 304 -28.03 -11.35 10.40
N THR A 305 -26.81 -11.84 10.57
CA THR A 305 -26.58 -13.27 10.84
C THR A 305 -27.21 -13.68 12.17
N TYR A 306 -27.04 -12.87 13.22
CA TYR A 306 -27.67 -13.10 14.53
C TYR A 306 -29.18 -13.11 14.42
N TRP A 307 -29.76 -12.08 13.79
CA TRP A 307 -31.20 -11.94 13.64
C TRP A 307 -31.82 -13.12 12.88
N ILE A 308 -31.17 -13.57 11.79
CA ILE A 308 -31.66 -14.71 10.99
C ILE A 308 -31.45 -16.04 11.73
N MET A 309 -30.22 -16.35 12.14
CA MET A 309 -29.88 -17.68 12.65
C MET A 309 -30.41 -17.93 14.06
N ILE A 310 -30.35 -16.92 14.93
CA ILE A 310 -30.68 -17.05 16.36
C ILE A 310 -32.06 -16.45 16.64
N GLY A 311 -32.36 -15.26 16.12
CA GLY A 311 -33.63 -14.57 16.39
C GLY A 311 -34.84 -15.21 15.70
N HIS A 312 -34.70 -15.59 14.43
CA HIS A 312 -35.80 -16.12 13.60
C HIS A 312 -35.67 -17.61 13.24
N HIS A 313 -34.59 -18.28 13.68
CA HIS A 313 -34.29 -19.68 13.29
C HIS A 313 -34.36 -19.93 11.78
N GLY A 314 -33.90 -18.95 11.00
CA GLY A 314 -33.88 -18.97 9.54
C GLY A 314 -32.76 -19.85 8.96
N ASN A 315 -32.59 -19.78 7.64
CA ASN A 315 -31.64 -20.60 6.90
C ASN A 315 -30.24 -19.95 6.84
N TRP A 316 -29.19 -20.77 6.97
CA TRP A 316 -27.79 -20.37 6.79
C TRP A 316 -27.52 -19.74 5.42
N VAL A 317 -28.28 -20.12 4.39
CA VAL A 317 -28.18 -19.51 3.05
C VAL A 317 -28.57 -18.03 3.11
N ASP A 318 -29.71 -17.69 3.71
CA ASP A 318 -30.18 -16.31 3.79
C ASP A 318 -29.26 -15.46 4.67
N ALA A 319 -28.75 -16.04 5.76
CA ALA A 319 -27.72 -15.41 6.58
C ALA A 319 -26.44 -15.12 5.78
N THR A 320 -26.01 -16.05 4.91
CA THR A 320 -24.83 -15.87 4.04
C THR A 320 -25.08 -14.79 2.98
N VAL A 321 -26.27 -14.75 2.36
CA VAL A 321 -26.65 -13.72 1.40
C VAL A 321 -26.63 -12.33 2.05
N GLN A 322 -27.26 -12.16 3.22
CA GLN A 322 -27.23 -10.89 3.95
C GLN A 322 -25.81 -10.51 4.40
N SER A 323 -25.00 -11.50 4.76
CA SER A 323 -23.60 -11.27 5.10
C SER A 323 -22.81 -10.69 3.94
N THR A 324 -23.07 -11.14 2.70
CA THR A 324 -22.45 -10.55 1.51
C THR A 324 -23.02 -9.18 1.15
N PHE A 325 -24.31 -8.95 1.40
CA PHE A 325 -24.94 -7.64 1.23
C PHE A 325 -24.36 -6.56 2.16
N ALA A 326 -23.74 -6.95 3.27
CA ALA A 326 -23.03 -6.04 4.16
C ALA A 326 -21.96 -5.16 3.47
N ALA A 327 -21.44 -5.61 2.31
CA ALA A 327 -20.52 -4.82 1.50
C ALA A 327 -21.14 -3.48 1.05
N PHE A 328 -22.43 -3.49 0.70
CA PHE A 328 -23.19 -2.30 0.31
C PHE A 328 -23.29 -1.29 1.46
N TRP A 329 -23.73 -1.74 2.64
CA TRP A 329 -23.87 -0.88 3.82
C TRP A 329 -22.54 -0.30 4.29
N GLY A 330 -21.47 -1.12 4.27
CA GLY A 330 -20.13 -0.62 4.53
C GLY A 330 -19.73 0.49 3.56
N ALA A 331 -19.91 0.26 2.25
CA ALA A 331 -19.53 1.24 1.25
C ALA A 331 -20.33 2.55 1.38
N LEU A 332 -21.63 2.46 1.68
CA LEU A 332 -22.48 3.62 1.95
C LEU A 332 -21.99 4.44 3.16
N ALA A 333 -21.61 3.76 4.25
CA ALA A 333 -21.03 4.42 5.42
C ALA A 333 -19.69 5.10 5.11
N GLY A 334 -18.83 4.46 4.31
CA GLY A 334 -17.58 5.06 3.84
C GLY A 334 -17.81 6.32 3.00
N ILE A 335 -18.81 6.30 2.11
CA ILE A 335 -19.22 7.46 1.31
C ILE A 335 -19.69 8.59 2.23
N LEU A 336 -20.54 8.28 3.22
CA LEU A 336 -21.05 9.26 4.17
C LEU A 336 -19.92 9.96 4.93
N VAL A 337 -18.93 9.20 5.42
CA VAL A 337 -17.74 9.77 6.09
C VAL A 337 -16.98 10.72 5.18
N LEU A 338 -16.75 10.35 3.92
CA LEU A 338 -16.03 11.20 2.97
C LEU A 338 -16.82 12.47 2.62
N LEU A 339 -18.13 12.35 2.39
CA LEU A 339 -18.99 13.49 2.11
C LEU A 339 -19.01 14.45 3.30
N LEU A 340 -19.23 13.96 4.52
CA LEU A 340 -19.17 14.77 5.73
C LEU A 340 -17.80 15.44 5.90
N GLY A 341 -16.71 14.70 5.68
CA GLY A 341 -15.35 15.25 5.76
C GLY A 341 -15.08 16.36 4.73
N ILE A 342 -15.53 16.20 3.49
CA ILE A 342 -15.45 17.23 2.44
C ILE A 342 -16.31 18.44 2.83
N VAL A 343 -17.50 18.20 3.40
CA VAL A 343 -18.44 19.24 3.83
C VAL A 343 -17.89 20.06 5.00
N MET A 344 -17.29 19.42 6.01
CA MET A 344 -16.67 20.13 7.14
C MET A 344 -15.47 20.98 6.69
N ARG A 345 -14.82 20.59 5.59
CA ARG A 345 -13.68 21.31 4.99
C ARG A 345 -14.09 22.26 3.86
N ARG A 346 -15.38 22.61 3.74
CA ARG A 346 -15.87 23.57 2.73
C ARG A 346 -15.12 24.89 2.74
N ARG A 347 -14.71 25.39 3.92
CA ARG A 347 -13.95 26.65 4.04
C ARG A 347 -12.59 26.56 3.35
N PHE A 348 -11.85 25.47 3.57
CA PHE A 348 -10.58 25.20 2.89
C PHE A 348 -10.74 25.18 1.36
N PHE A 349 -11.73 24.44 0.85
CA PHE A 349 -12.00 24.42 -0.59
C PHE A 349 -12.49 25.77 -1.13
N ALA A 350 -13.18 26.57 -0.31
CA ALA A 350 -13.65 27.90 -0.70
C ALA A 350 -12.49 28.93 -0.75
N GLU A 351 -11.55 28.87 0.17
CA GLU A 351 -10.34 29.72 0.19
C GLU A 351 -9.43 29.43 -0.99
N GLN A 352 -9.20 28.14 -1.29
CA GLN A 352 -8.45 27.72 -2.48
C GLN A 352 -9.04 28.31 -3.76
N ARG A 353 -10.37 28.37 -3.88
CA ARG A 353 -11.05 28.95 -5.04
C ARG A 353 -10.86 30.46 -5.18
N LYS A 354 -10.58 31.20 -4.11
CA LYS A 354 -10.32 32.65 -4.19
C LYS A 354 -9.00 32.96 -4.89
N HIS A 355 -8.04 32.04 -4.84
CA HIS A 355 -6.73 32.17 -5.48
C HIS A 355 -6.59 31.30 -6.74
N ALA A 356 -7.71 30.94 -7.38
CA ALA A 356 -7.71 30.06 -8.54
C ALA A 356 -7.13 30.76 -9.77
N VAL A 357 -6.16 30.10 -10.41
CA VAL A 357 -5.64 30.52 -11.72
C VAL A 357 -6.58 30.01 -12.81
N ARG A 358 -6.87 30.86 -13.79
CA ARG A 358 -7.76 30.49 -14.91
C ARG A 358 -7.15 29.32 -15.68
N THR A 359 -7.93 28.26 -15.80
CA THR A 359 -7.53 27.04 -16.50
C THR A 359 -7.77 27.18 -18.00
N ARG A 360 -6.82 26.70 -18.81
CA ARG A 360 -7.04 26.56 -20.25
C ARG A 360 -8.08 25.46 -20.47
N HIS A 361 -8.94 25.60 -21.48
CA HIS A 361 -9.94 24.58 -21.79
C HIS A 361 -9.23 23.26 -22.11
N PHE A 362 -9.53 22.19 -21.37
CA PHE A 362 -8.99 20.86 -21.61
C PHE A 362 -10.08 19.82 -21.39
N ASP A 363 -9.99 18.72 -22.15
CA ASP A 363 -10.93 17.61 -21.99
C ASP A 363 -10.53 16.73 -20.80
N ALA A 364 -11.10 17.07 -19.63
CA ALA A 364 -10.90 16.32 -18.41
C ALA A 364 -11.26 14.83 -18.53
N ARG A 365 -12.26 14.49 -19.37
CA ARG A 365 -12.65 13.09 -19.61
C ARG A 365 -11.61 12.37 -20.45
N ALA A 366 -11.11 13.00 -21.51
CA ALA A 366 -10.04 12.40 -22.32
C ALA A 366 -8.74 12.21 -21.52
N VAL A 367 -8.36 13.17 -20.67
CA VAL A 367 -7.18 13.04 -19.81
C VAL A 367 -7.36 11.89 -18.81
N LEU A 368 -8.50 11.85 -18.10
CA LEU A 368 -8.83 10.78 -17.17
C LEU A 368 -8.82 9.41 -17.86
N MET A 369 -9.43 9.29 -19.04
CA MET A 369 -9.53 8.04 -19.77
C MET A 369 -8.18 7.60 -20.34
N LYS A 370 -7.34 8.54 -20.80
CA LYS A 370 -5.97 8.27 -21.26
C LYS A 370 -5.14 7.67 -20.13
N MET A 371 -5.19 8.26 -18.93
CA MET A 371 -4.47 7.75 -17.77
C MET A 371 -5.06 6.41 -17.28
N ALA A 372 -6.39 6.27 -17.23
CA ALA A 372 -7.05 5.01 -16.87
C ALA A 372 -6.61 3.86 -17.78
N ARG A 373 -6.56 4.09 -19.10
CA ARG A 373 -6.09 3.11 -20.09
C ARG A 373 -4.63 2.70 -19.85
N GLN A 374 -3.78 3.61 -19.39
CA GLN A 374 -2.40 3.30 -19.01
C GLN A 374 -2.31 2.46 -17.73
N SER A 375 -3.28 2.59 -16.83
CA SER A 375 -3.38 1.77 -15.62
C SER A 375 -3.94 0.35 -15.88
N VAL A 376 -4.72 0.12 -16.94
CA VAL A 376 -5.34 -1.20 -17.24
C VAL A 376 -4.35 -2.37 -17.18
N PRO A 377 -3.16 -2.33 -17.81
CA PRO A 377 -2.20 -3.44 -17.74
C PRO A 377 -1.67 -3.71 -16.34
N VAL A 378 -1.47 -2.64 -15.55
CA VAL A 378 -1.03 -2.71 -14.14
C VAL A 378 -2.06 -3.46 -13.32
N ILE A 379 -3.33 -3.06 -13.47
CA ILE A 379 -4.45 -3.62 -12.73
C ILE A 379 -4.64 -5.07 -13.13
N PHE A 380 -4.68 -5.35 -14.44
CA PHE A 380 -4.83 -6.71 -14.96
C PHE A 380 -3.76 -7.64 -14.39
N ALA A 381 -2.50 -7.21 -14.37
CA ALA A 381 -1.44 -7.96 -13.71
C ALA A 381 -1.63 -8.06 -12.19
N GLY A 382 -2.02 -6.98 -11.50
CA GLY A 382 -2.37 -7.00 -10.07
C GLY A 382 -3.57 -7.90 -9.74
N SER A 383 -4.37 -8.28 -10.73
CA SER A 383 -5.55 -9.13 -10.59
C SER A 383 -5.22 -10.62 -10.58
N ALA A 384 -3.96 -10.99 -10.78
CA ALA A 384 -3.54 -12.37 -11.00
C ALA A 384 -4.15 -13.34 -9.99
N ILE A 385 -4.08 -13.00 -8.71
CA ILE A 385 -4.59 -13.83 -7.62
C ILE A 385 -6.11 -13.99 -7.73
N SER A 386 -6.86 -12.90 -7.91
CA SER A 386 -8.33 -12.95 -8.06
C SER A 386 -8.75 -13.74 -9.29
N LEU A 387 -8.07 -13.55 -10.42
CA LEU A 387 -8.37 -14.31 -11.64
C LEU A 387 -8.10 -15.81 -11.42
N VAL A 388 -6.99 -16.16 -10.76
CA VAL A 388 -6.63 -17.55 -10.44
C VAL A 388 -7.67 -18.18 -9.51
N GLN A 389 -8.15 -17.45 -8.51
CA GLN A 389 -9.18 -17.92 -7.58
C GLN A 389 -10.53 -18.14 -8.29
N VAL A 390 -10.91 -17.25 -9.22
CA VAL A 390 -12.09 -17.45 -10.06
C VAL A 390 -11.93 -18.68 -10.96
N PHE A 391 -10.74 -18.87 -11.54
CA PHE A 391 -10.45 -20.06 -12.34
C PHE A 391 -10.53 -21.34 -11.50
N ASP A 392 -10.00 -21.32 -10.27
CA ASP A 392 -10.12 -22.44 -9.32
C ASP A 392 -11.59 -22.78 -9.04
N GLN A 393 -12.41 -21.76 -8.77
CA GLN A 393 -13.85 -21.95 -8.56
C GLN A 393 -14.55 -22.59 -9.76
N TYR A 394 -14.27 -22.14 -10.99
CA TYR A 394 -14.94 -22.64 -12.19
C TYR A 394 -14.49 -24.03 -12.63
N THR A 395 -13.25 -24.40 -12.30
CA THR A 395 -12.69 -25.69 -12.71
C THR A 395 -12.85 -26.76 -11.65
N PHE A 396 -12.69 -26.44 -10.36
CA PHE A 396 -12.71 -27.41 -9.28
C PHE A 396 -14.00 -28.24 -9.26
N PHE A 397 -15.17 -27.60 -9.21
CA PHE A 397 -16.45 -28.31 -9.17
C PHE A 397 -16.69 -29.15 -10.43
N ARG A 398 -16.25 -28.68 -11.61
CA ARG A 398 -16.40 -29.43 -12.87
C ARG A 398 -15.51 -30.67 -12.89
N ILE A 399 -14.25 -30.53 -12.50
CA ILE A 399 -13.28 -31.64 -12.51
C ILE A 399 -13.71 -32.70 -11.50
N ILE A 400 -14.05 -32.32 -10.27
CA ILE A 400 -14.45 -33.28 -9.23
C ILE A 400 -15.72 -34.03 -9.65
N ARG A 401 -16.75 -33.35 -10.16
CA ARG A 401 -17.98 -33.99 -10.67
C ARG A 401 -17.76 -34.90 -11.87
N ALA A 402 -16.79 -34.60 -12.72
CA ALA A 402 -16.53 -35.37 -13.94
C ALA A 402 -15.69 -36.63 -13.70
N PHE A 403 -14.84 -36.63 -12.68
CA PHE A 403 -13.83 -37.68 -12.47
C PHE A 403 -13.93 -38.41 -11.12
N THR A 404 -14.79 -37.98 -10.20
CA THR A 404 -14.96 -38.63 -8.89
C THR A 404 -16.42 -38.64 -8.43
N ASP A 405 -16.77 -39.58 -7.55
CA ASP A 405 -18.14 -39.75 -6.99
C ASP A 405 -18.33 -39.02 -5.64
N ILE A 406 -17.60 -37.92 -5.43
CA ILE A 406 -17.65 -37.16 -4.18
C ILE A 406 -18.98 -36.42 -4.05
N SER A 407 -19.61 -36.52 -2.87
CA SER A 407 -20.86 -35.81 -2.60
C SER A 407 -20.72 -34.29 -2.72
N ASN A 408 -21.80 -33.62 -3.13
CA ASN A 408 -21.80 -32.15 -3.25
C ASN A 408 -21.41 -31.44 -1.95
N GLY A 409 -21.81 -31.98 -0.78
CA GLY A 409 -21.46 -31.42 0.52
C GLY A 409 -19.96 -31.51 0.82
N ALA A 410 -19.33 -32.66 0.54
CA ALA A 410 -17.90 -32.84 0.73
C ALA A 410 -17.10 -31.95 -0.22
N MET A 411 -17.50 -31.87 -1.50
CA MET A 411 -16.86 -30.99 -2.49
C MET A 411 -16.95 -29.50 -2.08
N GLN A 412 -18.10 -29.05 -1.56
CA GLN A 412 -18.22 -27.70 -1.01
C GLN A 412 -17.32 -27.49 0.22
N ALA A 413 -17.18 -28.49 1.09
CA ALA A 413 -16.28 -28.40 2.23
C ALA A 413 -14.81 -28.26 1.81
N MET A 414 -14.36 -29.04 0.82
CA MET A 414 -13.02 -28.90 0.25
C MET A 414 -12.80 -27.52 -0.35
N TYR A 415 -13.75 -27.03 -1.14
CA TYR A 415 -13.68 -25.69 -1.72
C TYR A 415 -13.61 -24.60 -0.63
N ALA A 416 -14.41 -24.72 0.43
CA ALA A 416 -14.35 -23.80 1.57
C ALA A 416 -12.97 -23.80 2.23
N GLN A 417 -12.37 -24.97 2.45
CA GLN A 417 -11.07 -25.09 3.11
C GLN A 417 -9.95 -24.37 2.34
N PHE A 418 -9.85 -24.57 1.02
CA PHE A 418 -8.76 -23.98 0.23
C PHE A 418 -9.07 -22.55 -0.28
N ALA A 419 -10.30 -22.29 -0.73
CA ALA A 419 -10.64 -21.02 -1.39
C ALA A 419 -11.05 -19.92 -0.41
N PHE A 420 -11.56 -20.29 0.77
CA PHE A 420 -11.99 -19.34 1.80
C PHE A 420 -11.15 -19.45 3.08
N ASN A 421 -11.17 -20.60 3.76
CA ASN A 421 -10.68 -20.71 5.13
C ASN A 421 -9.19 -20.40 5.23
N SER A 422 -8.38 -21.10 4.44
CA SER A 422 -6.93 -20.90 4.40
C SER A 422 -6.56 -19.57 3.72
N ASN A 423 -7.17 -19.26 2.58
CA ASN A 423 -6.92 -18.03 1.82
C ASN A 423 -7.14 -16.76 2.67
N LYS A 424 -8.21 -16.70 3.46
CA LYS A 424 -8.49 -15.56 4.38
C LYS A 424 -7.34 -15.30 5.34
N LEU A 425 -6.75 -16.35 5.93
CA LEU A 425 -5.66 -16.25 6.90
C LEU A 425 -4.34 -15.91 6.20
N VAL A 426 -4.05 -16.61 5.10
CA VAL A 426 -2.82 -16.41 4.32
C VAL A 426 -2.72 -14.99 3.75
N MET A 427 -3.84 -14.46 3.25
CA MET A 427 -3.85 -13.11 2.68
C MET A 427 -3.55 -12.02 3.71
N LEU A 428 -3.77 -12.24 5.02
CA LEU A 428 -3.33 -11.27 6.04
C LEU A 428 -1.81 -11.11 6.02
N VAL A 429 -1.07 -12.22 5.99
CA VAL A 429 0.40 -12.23 5.95
C VAL A 429 0.93 -11.68 4.63
N VAL A 430 0.39 -12.16 3.49
CA VAL A 430 0.78 -11.68 2.15
C VAL A 430 0.64 -10.16 2.08
N SER A 431 -0.48 -9.64 2.58
CA SER A 431 -0.80 -8.23 2.48
C SER A 431 0.08 -7.32 3.35
N LEU A 432 0.64 -7.84 4.45
CA LEU A 432 1.62 -7.14 5.29
C LEU A 432 2.97 -7.06 4.58
N ALA A 433 3.46 -8.18 4.02
CA ALA A 433 4.72 -8.22 3.30
C ALA A 433 4.73 -7.34 2.05
N VAL A 434 3.64 -7.34 1.28
CA VAL A 434 3.50 -6.46 0.11
C VAL A 434 3.54 -4.99 0.53
N GLY A 435 2.83 -4.60 1.60
CA GLY A 435 2.85 -3.22 2.08
C GLY A 435 4.24 -2.75 2.54
N MET A 436 5.04 -3.63 3.12
CA MET A 436 6.44 -3.32 3.45
C MET A 436 7.30 -3.20 2.18
N ALA A 437 7.15 -4.11 1.22
CA ALA A 437 7.91 -4.07 -0.03
C ALA A 437 7.57 -2.87 -0.93
N GLU A 438 6.33 -2.37 -0.88
CA GLU A 438 5.91 -1.15 -1.60
C GLU A 438 6.68 0.10 -1.17
N THR A 439 7.26 0.12 0.04
CA THR A 439 8.08 1.25 0.51
C THR A 439 9.38 1.43 -0.29
N ALA A 440 9.86 0.39 -0.97
CA ALA A 440 11.04 0.48 -1.85
C ALA A 440 10.71 1.05 -3.25
N LEU A 441 9.43 1.17 -3.61
CA LEU A 441 9.00 1.56 -4.94
C LEU A 441 9.37 3.02 -5.33
N PRO A 442 9.25 4.03 -4.45
CA PRO A 442 9.65 5.39 -4.78
C PRO A 442 11.14 5.51 -5.08
N MET A 443 11.99 4.75 -4.37
CA MET A 443 13.43 4.72 -4.60
C MET A 443 13.75 4.10 -5.97
N LEU A 444 13.06 3.01 -6.32
CA LEU A 444 13.21 2.37 -7.62
C LEU A 444 12.78 3.28 -8.79
N ALA A 445 11.69 4.03 -8.62
CA ALA A 445 11.21 5.00 -9.63
C ALA A 445 12.23 6.13 -9.84
N ARG A 446 12.80 6.68 -8.76
CA ARG A 446 13.84 7.72 -8.83
C ARG A 446 15.13 7.20 -9.48
N ALA A 447 15.61 6.01 -9.09
CA ALA A 447 16.80 5.40 -9.68
C ALA A 447 16.64 5.17 -11.19
N ARG A 448 15.43 4.83 -11.64
CA ARG A 448 15.09 4.71 -13.06
C ARG A 448 15.17 6.04 -13.80
N GLU A 449 14.66 7.13 -13.22
CA GLU A 449 14.72 8.46 -13.86
C GLU A 449 16.16 8.96 -14.04
N ILE A 450 17.02 8.67 -13.08
CA ILE A 450 18.46 8.98 -13.12
C ILE A 450 19.21 8.06 -14.10
N GLY A 451 18.65 6.89 -14.41
CA GLY A 451 19.27 5.90 -15.30
C GLY A 451 20.35 5.03 -14.63
N ASP A 452 20.41 5.05 -13.30
CA ASP A 452 21.40 4.32 -12.51
C ASP A 452 21.04 2.83 -12.40
N ARG A 453 21.63 2.02 -13.28
CA ARG A 453 21.37 0.57 -13.35
C ARG A 453 21.87 -0.21 -12.14
N GLU A 454 22.92 0.27 -11.49
CA GLU A 454 23.51 -0.39 -10.33
C GLU A 454 22.60 -0.19 -9.11
N ASN A 455 22.17 1.05 -8.86
CA ASN A 455 21.21 1.35 -7.82
C ASN A 455 19.87 0.63 -8.05
N ILE A 456 19.39 0.52 -9.30
CA ILE A 456 18.20 -0.31 -9.60
C ILE A 456 18.41 -1.76 -9.13
N GLY A 457 19.57 -2.36 -9.41
CA GLY A 457 19.91 -3.70 -8.96
C GLY A 457 19.89 -3.83 -7.44
N GLN A 458 20.46 -2.85 -6.74
CA GLN A 458 20.45 -2.76 -5.27
C GLN A 458 19.02 -2.62 -4.71
N GLN A 459 18.16 -1.79 -5.31
CA GLN A 459 16.77 -1.65 -4.88
C GLN A 459 15.94 -2.91 -5.10
N ILE A 460 16.17 -3.62 -6.22
CA ILE A 460 15.54 -4.94 -6.47
C ILE A 460 15.98 -5.93 -5.38
N GLN A 461 17.28 -6.00 -5.11
CA GLN A 461 17.84 -6.88 -4.08
C GLN A 461 17.25 -6.55 -2.70
N PHE A 462 17.17 -5.26 -2.35
CA PHE A 462 16.59 -4.80 -1.09
C PHE A 462 15.12 -5.20 -0.96
N ALA A 463 14.32 -5.02 -2.00
CA ALA A 463 12.92 -5.45 -2.01
C ALA A 463 12.77 -6.97 -1.81
N LEU A 464 13.64 -7.78 -2.42
CA LEU A 464 13.66 -9.23 -2.21
C LEU A 464 14.11 -9.63 -0.79
N LYS A 465 15.10 -8.93 -0.22
CA LYS A 465 15.53 -9.12 1.18
C LYS A 465 14.40 -8.79 2.15
N LEU A 466 13.72 -7.66 1.95
CA LEU A 466 12.59 -7.23 2.78
C LEU A 466 11.42 -8.22 2.70
N LEU A 467 11.14 -8.74 1.49
CA LEU A 467 10.15 -9.81 1.32
C LEU A 467 10.53 -11.06 2.10
N ALA A 468 11.77 -11.55 1.96
CA ALA A 468 12.24 -12.75 2.67
C ALA A 468 12.18 -12.55 4.19
N PHE A 469 12.60 -11.38 4.66
CA PHE A 469 12.60 -11.00 6.07
C PHE A 469 11.22 -11.05 6.72
N VAL A 470 10.16 -10.76 5.96
CA VAL A 470 8.79 -10.81 6.47
C VAL A 470 8.15 -12.18 6.23
N MET A 471 8.25 -12.70 5.00
CA MET A 471 7.47 -13.87 4.57
C MET A 471 8.00 -15.19 5.10
N ILE A 472 9.31 -15.40 5.14
CA ILE A 472 9.89 -16.67 5.59
C ILE A 472 9.53 -16.98 7.06
N PRO A 473 9.76 -16.08 8.03
CA PRO A 473 9.34 -16.32 9.41
C PRO A 473 7.83 -16.35 9.56
N ALA A 474 7.07 -15.50 8.86
CA ALA A 474 5.62 -15.49 8.99
C ALA A 474 4.98 -16.79 8.48
N VAL A 475 5.48 -17.36 7.39
CA VAL A 475 5.00 -18.63 6.83
C VAL A 475 5.40 -19.79 7.73
N LEU A 476 6.65 -19.89 8.15
CA LEU A 476 7.07 -20.96 9.06
C LEU A 476 6.37 -20.87 10.42
N GLY A 477 6.18 -19.66 10.94
CA GLY A 477 5.40 -19.42 12.15
C GLY A 477 3.95 -19.85 11.99
N MET A 478 3.29 -19.48 10.88
CA MET A 478 1.92 -19.90 10.57
C MET A 478 1.80 -21.42 10.43
N VAL A 479 2.78 -22.09 9.82
CA VAL A 479 2.81 -23.57 9.72
C VAL A 479 2.94 -24.20 11.10
N ALA A 480 3.81 -23.66 11.97
CA ALA A 480 4.01 -24.17 13.33
C ALA A 480 2.74 -24.08 14.18
N ILE A 481 1.96 -23.00 14.02
CA ILE A 481 0.72 -22.75 14.77
C ILE A 481 -0.55 -23.04 13.95
N ALA A 482 -0.45 -23.76 12.83
CA ALA A 482 -1.56 -23.91 11.89
C ALA A 482 -2.79 -24.56 12.55
N ARG A 483 -2.61 -25.58 13.39
CA ARG A 483 -3.70 -26.25 14.11
C ARG A 483 -4.45 -25.29 15.03
N PRO A 484 -3.83 -24.65 16.04
CA PRO A 484 -4.54 -23.73 16.92
C PRO A 484 -5.11 -22.52 16.17
N LEU A 485 -4.42 -22.05 15.12
CA LEU A 485 -4.92 -20.97 14.28
C LEU A 485 -6.19 -21.37 13.54
N TYR A 486 -6.21 -22.58 12.96
CA TYR A 486 -7.38 -23.08 12.26
C TYR A 486 -8.57 -23.28 13.20
N VAL A 487 -8.37 -23.85 14.41
CA VAL A 487 -9.46 -24.05 15.40
C VAL A 487 -9.98 -22.72 15.97
N LEU A 488 -9.14 -21.69 16.10
CA LEU A 488 -9.60 -20.39 16.58
C LEU A 488 -10.64 -19.77 15.62
N PHE A 489 -10.36 -19.84 14.32
CA PHE A 489 -11.20 -19.23 13.28
C PHE A 489 -12.32 -20.17 12.82
N TYR A 490 -12.03 -21.46 12.66
CA TYR A 490 -12.90 -22.47 12.07
C TYR A 490 -13.17 -23.61 13.06
N ARG A 491 -14.17 -24.46 12.78
CA ARG A 491 -14.57 -25.54 13.69
C ARG A 491 -13.97 -26.90 13.29
N THR A 492 -14.11 -27.90 14.17
CA THR A 492 -13.32 -29.16 14.17
C THR A 492 -13.80 -30.27 13.23
N SER A 493 -14.88 -30.08 12.46
CA SER A 493 -15.50 -31.17 11.67
C SER A 493 -14.57 -31.88 10.68
N ASP A 494 -13.52 -31.19 10.20
CA ASP A 494 -12.42 -31.77 9.42
C ASP A 494 -11.12 -31.01 9.74
N LEU A 495 -10.69 -31.13 11.00
CA LEU A 495 -9.56 -30.38 11.52
C LEU A 495 -8.23 -30.77 10.87
N THR A 496 -8.00 -32.06 10.63
CA THR A 496 -6.75 -32.56 10.07
C THR A 496 -6.53 -32.01 8.66
N ASN A 497 -7.53 -32.17 7.78
CA ASN A 497 -7.41 -31.69 6.41
C ASN A 497 -7.38 -30.15 6.37
N GLY A 498 -8.23 -29.47 7.15
CA GLY A 498 -8.21 -28.01 7.24
C GLY A 498 -6.86 -27.44 7.69
N THR A 499 -6.21 -28.09 8.65
CA THR A 499 -4.87 -27.73 9.13
C THR A 499 -3.82 -27.96 8.04
N LEU A 500 -3.84 -29.11 7.38
CA LEU A 500 -2.90 -29.44 6.29
C LEU A 500 -3.03 -28.45 5.12
N ILE A 501 -4.26 -28.13 4.72
CA ILE A 501 -4.56 -27.14 3.68
C ILE A 501 -4.03 -25.77 4.09
N LEU A 502 -4.20 -25.35 5.35
CA LEU A 502 -3.66 -24.09 5.84
C LEU A 502 -2.12 -24.07 5.83
N GLN A 503 -1.46 -25.16 6.24
CA GLN A 503 0.00 -25.28 6.18
C GLN A 503 0.51 -25.15 4.74
N PHE A 504 -0.11 -25.88 3.80
CA PHE A 504 0.28 -25.80 2.39
C PHE A 504 0.00 -24.42 1.78
N ALA A 505 -1.17 -23.84 2.07
CA ALA A 505 -1.50 -22.48 1.63
C ALA A 505 -0.53 -21.44 2.20
N SER A 506 -0.01 -21.65 3.42
CA SER A 506 1.03 -20.81 4.01
C SER A 506 2.32 -20.84 3.19
N TYR A 507 2.79 -22.02 2.74
CA TYR A 507 3.93 -22.09 1.83
C TYR A 507 3.65 -21.41 0.49
N SER A 508 2.44 -21.58 -0.03
CA SER A 508 1.97 -20.94 -1.27
C SER A 508 2.04 -19.41 -1.18
N ALA A 509 1.83 -18.85 0.03
CA ALA A 509 1.88 -17.42 0.30
C ALA A 509 3.20 -16.76 -0.11
N ILE A 510 4.34 -17.48 -0.01
CA ILE A 510 5.66 -16.97 -0.38
C ILE A 510 5.68 -16.57 -1.86
N PHE A 511 5.11 -17.39 -2.74
CA PHE A 511 5.11 -17.14 -4.18
C PHE A 511 4.07 -16.10 -4.58
N LEU A 512 2.93 -16.06 -3.89
CA LEU A 512 1.90 -15.05 -4.10
C LEU A 512 2.40 -13.65 -3.70
N SER A 513 3.11 -13.53 -2.58
CA SER A 513 3.71 -12.25 -2.16
C SER A 513 4.90 -11.87 -3.03
N LEU A 514 5.76 -12.83 -3.41
CA LEU A 514 6.84 -12.60 -4.36
C LEU A 514 6.32 -12.07 -5.70
N TYR A 515 5.21 -12.63 -6.21
CA TYR A 515 4.54 -12.11 -7.40
C TYR A 515 4.16 -10.64 -7.26
N MET A 516 3.55 -10.26 -6.13
CA MET A 516 3.14 -8.87 -5.90
C MET A 516 4.34 -7.92 -5.80
N VAL A 517 5.45 -8.35 -5.19
CA VAL A 517 6.69 -7.55 -5.13
C VAL A 517 7.34 -7.41 -6.50
N VAL A 518 7.48 -8.50 -7.24
CA VAL A 518 8.03 -8.50 -8.61
C VAL A 518 7.15 -7.68 -9.55
N LEU A 519 5.83 -7.76 -9.39
CA LEU A 519 4.87 -6.91 -10.07
C LEU A 519 5.13 -5.43 -9.78
N ALA A 520 5.28 -5.04 -8.51
CA ALA A 520 5.59 -3.66 -8.12
C ALA A 520 6.93 -3.19 -8.71
N ILE A 521 7.96 -4.04 -8.70
CA ILE A 521 9.26 -3.76 -9.33
C ILE A 521 9.09 -3.49 -10.83
N TYR A 522 8.38 -4.36 -11.57
CA TYR A 522 8.12 -4.13 -13.00
C TYR A 522 7.32 -2.86 -13.26
N GLN A 523 6.40 -2.48 -12.36
CA GLN A 523 5.66 -1.22 -12.44
C GLN A 523 6.58 -0.01 -12.24
N GLY A 524 7.44 -0.02 -11.21
CA GLY A 524 8.43 1.05 -10.99
C GLY A 524 9.39 1.22 -12.17
N LEU A 525 9.80 0.09 -12.76
CA LEU A 525 10.66 0.06 -13.96
C LEU A 525 9.92 0.40 -15.26
N GLY A 526 8.59 0.59 -15.23
CA GLY A 526 7.77 0.91 -16.41
C GLY A 526 7.64 -0.22 -17.42
N ARG A 527 7.92 -1.47 -17.04
CA ARG A 527 7.89 -2.65 -17.91
C ARG A 527 6.56 -3.41 -17.84
N LEU A 528 5.46 -2.67 -17.86
CA LEU A 528 4.08 -3.17 -17.67
C LEU A 528 3.68 -4.27 -18.65
N ARG A 529 4.17 -4.21 -19.90
CA ARG A 529 3.88 -5.23 -20.93
C ARG A 529 4.44 -6.60 -20.56
N TYR A 530 5.59 -6.65 -19.89
CA TYR A 530 6.21 -7.91 -19.47
C TYR A 530 5.36 -8.60 -18.40
N THR A 531 4.84 -7.81 -17.47
CA THR A 531 3.98 -8.28 -16.39
C THR A 531 2.71 -8.99 -16.91
N VAL A 532 2.10 -8.46 -17.98
CA VAL A 532 0.95 -9.12 -18.62
C VAL A 532 1.36 -10.46 -19.24
N ARG A 533 2.50 -10.53 -19.94
CA ARG A 533 2.99 -11.81 -20.50
C ARG A 533 3.31 -12.83 -19.41
N LEU A 534 3.90 -12.37 -18.31
CA LEU A 534 4.20 -13.19 -17.15
C LEU A 534 2.92 -13.78 -16.55
N LEU A 535 1.88 -12.98 -16.40
CA LEU A 535 0.59 -13.46 -15.93
C LEU A 535 0.00 -14.51 -16.87
N ILE A 536 0.04 -14.28 -18.19
CA ILE A 536 -0.44 -15.24 -19.18
C ILE A 536 0.33 -16.56 -19.07
N PHE A 537 1.65 -16.50 -18.88
CA PHE A 537 2.47 -17.70 -18.65
C PHE A 537 2.06 -18.46 -17.37
N ILE A 538 1.90 -17.76 -16.25
CA ILE A 538 1.42 -18.36 -14.99
C ILE A 538 0.05 -19.03 -15.20
N PHE A 539 -0.87 -18.35 -15.88
CA PHE A 539 -2.18 -18.89 -16.19
C PHE A 539 -2.12 -20.14 -17.07
N ALA A 540 -1.30 -20.13 -18.12
CA ALA A 540 -1.15 -21.26 -19.03
C ALA A 540 -0.62 -22.50 -18.29
N VAL A 541 0.43 -22.33 -17.48
CA VAL A 541 0.97 -23.41 -16.63
C VAL A 541 -0.09 -23.92 -15.67
N LYS A 542 -0.84 -23.02 -15.01
CA LYS A 542 -1.91 -23.40 -14.09
C LYS A 542 -2.98 -24.23 -14.79
N ILE A 543 -3.47 -23.80 -15.96
CA ILE A 543 -4.50 -24.52 -16.72
C ILE A 543 -4.08 -25.96 -16.99
N VAL A 544 -2.83 -26.17 -17.42
CA VAL A 544 -2.29 -27.50 -17.71
C VAL A 544 -2.20 -28.36 -16.44
N LEU A 545 -1.76 -27.79 -15.32
CA LEU A 545 -1.56 -28.52 -14.07
C LEU A 545 -2.85 -28.74 -13.26
N GLN A 546 -3.87 -27.88 -13.43
CA GLN A 546 -5.09 -27.89 -12.64
C GLN A 546 -5.80 -29.25 -12.70
N VAL A 547 -6.01 -29.77 -13.92
CA VAL A 547 -6.78 -31.00 -14.13
C VAL A 547 -6.12 -32.22 -13.46
N PRO A 548 -4.86 -32.61 -13.79
CA PRO A 548 -4.25 -33.80 -13.20
C PRO A 548 -4.09 -33.67 -11.67
N LEU A 549 -3.73 -32.49 -11.17
CA LEU A 549 -3.54 -32.29 -9.73
C LEU A 549 -4.86 -32.28 -8.96
N THR A 550 -5.94 -31.76 -9.54
CA THR A 550 -7.27 -31.80 -8.89
C THR A 550 -7.83 -33.22 -8.87
N ILE A 551 -7.56 -34.04 -9.90
CA ILE A 551 -7.95 -35.46 -9.89
C ILE A 551 -7.17 -36.21 -8.80
N TRP A 552 -5.86 -36.00 -8.71
CA TRP A 552 -5.00 -36.75 -7.78
C TRP A 552 -5.08 -36.28 -6.33
N LEU A 553 -5.08 -34.96 -6.10
CA LEU A 553 -4.98 -34.34 -4.78
C LEU A 553 -6.29 -33.67 -4.32
N GLN A 554 -7.36 -33.78 -5.11
CA GLN A 554 -8.70 -33.25 -4.80
C GLN A 554 -8.64 -31.77 -4.38
N GLY A 555 -9.11 -31.42 -3.18
CA GLY A 555 -9.12 -30.04 -2.66
C GLY A 555 -7.74 -29.38 -2.54
N MET A 556 -6.66 -30.15 -2.45
CA MET A 556 -5.29 -29.61 -2.42
C MET A 556 -4.73 -29.38 -3.83
N GLY A 557 -5.29 -30.01 -4.87
CA GLY A 557 -4.86 -29.89 -6.26
C GLY A 557 -4.84 -28.46 -6.81
N PRO A 558 -5.93 -27.67 -6.64
CA PRO A 558 -5.96 -26.25 -7.03
C PRO A 558 -4.86 -25.42 -6.37
N LEU A 559 -4.60 -25.64 -5.07
CA LEU A 559 -3.50 -24.97 -4.36
C LEU A 559 -2.14 -25.35 -4.94
N VAL A 560 -1.87 -26.64 -5.13
CA VAL A 560 -0.58 -27.12 -5.66
C VAL A 560 -0.33 -26.58 -7.06
N SER A 561 -1.35 -26.58 -7.94
CA SER A 561 -1.22 -26.03 -9.28
C SER A 561 -0.92 -24.53 -9.27
N THR A 562 -1.57 -23.77 -8.37
CA THR A 562 -1.27 -22.34 -8.16
C THR A 562 0.17 -22.16 -7.72
N THR A 563 0.62 -22.91 -6.71
CA THR A 563 1.97 -22.80 -6.18
C THR A 563 3.02 -23.07 -7.24
N ILE A 564 2.86 -24.14 -8.03
CA ILE A 564 3.81 -24.47 -9.11
C ILE A 564 3.77 -23.40 -10.21
N ALA A 565 2.58 -22.96 -10.61
CA ALA A 565 2.44 -21.93 -11.66
C ALA A 565 3.10 -20.61 -11.26
N PHE A 566 2.86 -20.13 -10.04
CA PHE A 566 3.49 -18.92 -9.53
C PHE A 566 4.99 -19.11 -9.31
N LEU A 567 5.45 -20.25 -8.78
CA LEU A 567 6.88 -20.55 -8.65
C LEU A 567 7.61 -20.47 -9.99
N LEU A 568 7.09 -21.16 -11.02
CA LEU A 568 7.67 -21.14 -12.36
C LEU A 568 7.65 -19.72 -12.96
N GLY A 569 6.55 -19.00 -12.79
CA GLY A 569 6.47 -17.59 -13.16
C GLY A 569 7.54 -16.73 -12.47
N MET A 570 7.73 -16.90 -11.17
CA MET A 570 8.72 -16.13 -10.40
C MET A 570 10.15 -16.46 -10.82
N ILE A 571 10.46 -17.71 -11.14
CA ILE A 571 11.75 -18.10 -11.71
C ILE A 571 12.01 -17.36 -13.03
N VAL A 572 11.04 -17.35 -13.95
CA VAL A 572 11.14 -16.64 -15.23
C VAL A 572 11.29 -15.13 -15.01
N ALA A 573 10.52 -14.57 -14.09
CA ALA A 573 10.53 -13.14 -13.79
C ALA A 573 11.84 -12.66 -13.18
N ILE A 574 12.39 -13.41 -12.21
CA ILE A 574 13.66 -13.10 -11.55
C ILE A 574 14.83 -13.24 -12.52
N ARG A 575 14.86 -14.30 -13.35
CA ARG A 575 15.89 -14.46 -14.38
C ARG A 575 15.89 -13.31 -15.37
N HIS A 576 14.71 -12.84 -15.79
CA HIS A 576 14.61 -11.67 -16.66
C HIS A 576 15.11 -10.39 -15.96
N LEU A 577 14.78 -10.16 -14.68
CA LEU A 577 15.35 -9.03 -13.93
C LEU A 577 16.88 -9.11 -13.80
N ALA A 578 17.41 -10.29 -13.47
CA ALA A 578 18.86 -10.54 -13.36
C ALA A 578 19.61 -10.37 -14.69
N SER A 579 18.94 -10.61 -15.82
CA SER A 579 19.52 -10.35 -17.15
C SER A 579 19.60 -8.87 -17.51
N LEU A 580 18.78 -8.03 -16.87
CA LEU A 580 18.67 -6.60 -17.16
C LEU A 580 19.47 -5.72 -16.19
N TYR A 581 19.59 -6.16 -14.95
CA TYR A 581 20.16 -5.38 -13.85
C TYR A 581 21.14 -6.24 -13.06
N HIS A 582 22.23 -5.63 -12.61
CA HIS A 582 23.22 -6.31 -11.79
C HIS A 582 22.68 -6.48 -10.37
N ILE A 583 22.12 -7.65 -10.07
CA ILE A 583 21.64 -8.02 -8.74
C ILE A 583 22.77 -8.78 -8.05
N ASP A 584 23.27 -8.26 -6.93
CA ASP A 584 24.25 -8.96 -6.11
C ASP A 584 23.59 -10.15 -5.40
N TRP A 585 23.74 -11.35 -5.96
CA TRP A 585 23.16 -12.56 -5.39
C TRP A 585 23.91 -13.05 -4.15
N ALA A 586 25.19 -12.69 -3.97
CA ALA A 586 25.96 -13.12 -2.81
C ALA A 586 25.42 -12.47 -1.53
N SER A 587 25.28 -11.14 -1.55
CA SER A 587 24.71 -10.41 -0.40
C SER A 587 23.24 -10.76 -0.14
N PHE A 588 22.46 -11.08 -1.18
CA PHE A 588 21.10 -11.63 -0.99
C PHE A 588 21.13 -12.99 -0.30
N ASN A 589 21.95 -13.92 -0.79
CA ASN A 589 22.03 -15.28 -0.26
C ASN A 589 22.50 -15.29 1.20
N ASP A 590 23.49 -14.47 1.56
CA ASP A 590 23.98 -14.36 2.95
C ASP A 590 22.85 -13.93 3.89
N THR A 591 22.12 -12.88 3.51
CA THR A 591 20.96 -12.40 4.28
C THR A 591 19.85 -13.46 4.33
N PHE A 592 19.56 -14.10 3.20
CA PHE A 592 18.50 -15.11 3.08
C PHE A 592 18.78 -16.35 3.92
N VAL A 593 20.02 -16.86 3.92
CA VAL A 593 20.42 -18.02 4.72
C VAL A 593 20.29 -17.73 6.21
N ILE A 594 20.66 -16.53 6.66
CA ILE A 594 20.49 -16.13 8.06
C ILE A 594 19.01 -16.05 8.45
N ILE A 595 18.18 -15.41 7.60
CA ILE A 595 16.73 -15.36 7.81
C ILE A 595 16.15 -16.78 7.88
N LEU A 596 16.53 -17.64 6.94
CA LEU A 596 16.06 -19.02 6.86
C LEU A 596 16.46 -19.83 8.09
N PHE A 597 17.73 -19.73 8.52
CA PHE A 597 18.25 -20.41 9.71
C PHE A 597 17.46 -20.03 10.96
N TRP A 598 17.29 -18.74 11.23
CA TRP A 598 16.56 -18.28 12.41
C TRP A 598 15.06 -18.57 12.34
N SER A 599 14.47 -18.52 11.15
CA SER A 599 13.07 -18.89 10.95
C SER A 599 12.84 -20.39 11.12
N LEU A 600 13.80 -21.23 10.72
CA LEU A 600 13.75 -22.68 10.93
C LEU A 600 13.98 -23.03 12.39
N LEU A 601 14.90 -22.34 13.08
CA LEU A 601 15.08 -22.48 14.53
C LEU A 601 13.80 -22.09 15.29
N MET A 602 13.19 -20.96 14.93
CA MET A 602 11.90 -20.54 15.47
C MET A 602 10.84 -21.61 15.23
N TYR A 603 10.72 -22.15 14.00
CA TYR A 603 9.80 -23.25 13.69
C TYR A 603 10.06 -24.49 14.56
N ALA A 604 11.33 -24.91 14.67
CA ALA A 604 11.75 -26.08 15.44
C ALA A 604 11.44 -25.95 16.94
N VAL A 605 11.38 -24.74 17.48
CA VAL A 605 10.99 -24.48 18.88
C VAL A 605 9.48 -24.34 19.02
N VAL A 606 8.84 -23.55 18.15
CA VAL A 606 7.41 -23.21 18.27
C VAL A 606 6.51 -24.39 17.93
N ALA A 607 6.85 -25.21 16.94
CA ALA A 607 5.99 -26.33 16.55
C ALA A 607 5.82 -27.39 17.67
N PRO A 608 6.89 -27.85 18.36
CA PRO A 608 6.74 -28.72 19.52
C PRO A 608 5.98 -28.06 20.68
N ILE A 609 6.24 -26.77 20.97
CA ILE A 609 5.50 -26.03 22.03
C ILE A 609 4.01 -26.01 21.72
N SER A 610 3.65 -25.63 20.49
CA SER A 610 2.25 -25.55 20.08
C SER A 610 1.57 -26.92 20.09
N TYR A 611 2.28 -27.96 19.64
CA TYR A 611 1.80 -29.34 19.66
C TYR A 611 1.58 -29.84 21.08
N THR A 612 2.56 -29.68 21.97
CA THR A 612 2.50 -30.10 23.38
C THR A 612 1.40 -29.39 24.14
N ILE A 613 1.24 -28.07 24.02
CA ILE A 613 0.10 -27.35 24.60
C ILE A 613 -1.22 -27.92 24.07
N GLY A 614 -1.28 -28.23 22.77
CA GLY A 614 -2.45 -28.84 22.13
C GLY A 614 -2.81 -30.23 22.64
N LEU A 615 -1.87 -30.99 23.20
CA LEU A 615 -2.16 -32.31 23.79
C LEU A 615 -2.87 -32.18 25.16
N PHE A 616 -2.61 -31.10 25.90
CA PHE A 616 -3.16 -30.89 27.24
C PHE A 616 -4.36 -29.93 27.27
N THR A 617 -4.69 -29.29 26.14
CA THR A 617 -5.75 -28.28 26.07
C THR A 617 -6.91 -28.72 25.18
N PRO A 618 -8.17 -28.51 25.59
CA PRO A 618 -9.32 -28.72 24.72
C PRO A 618 -9.28 -27.87 23.45
N ASP A 619 -9.93 -28.34 22.39
CA ASP A 619 -10.12 -27.60 21.13
C ASP A 619 -11.16 -26.44 21.23
N THR A 620 -11.25 -25.77 22.38
CA THR A 620 -12.09 -24.59 22.55
C THR A 620 -11.35 -23.33 22.11
N LYS A 621 -12.10 -22.35 21.57
CA LYS A 621 -11.53 -21.11 21.03
C LYS A 621 -10.64 -20.36 22.03
N LEU A 622 -10.98 -20.36 23.32
CA LEU A 622 -10.19 -19.69 24.36
C LEU A 622 -8.82 -20.35 24.55
N TRP A 623 -8.77 -21.67 24.68
CA TRP A 623 -7.49 -22.38 24.84
C TRP A 623 -6.61 -22.28 23.60
N GLN A 624 -7.20 -22.28 22.42
CA GLN A 624 -6.45 -22.10 21.18
C GLN A 624 -5.93 -20.66 21.02
N LEU A 625 -6.68 -19.66 21.49
CA LEU A 625 -6.19 -18.28 21.59
C LEU A 625 -4.99 -18.18 22.53
N LEU A 626 -5.03 -18.84 23.69
CA LEU A 626 -3.90 -18.88 24.62
C LEU A 626 -2.69 -19.62 24.02
N ASN A 627 -2.90 -20.75 23.35
CA ASN A 627 -1.83 -21.47 22.64
C ASN A 627 -1.19 -20.56 21.58
N LEU A 628 -1.99 -19.84 20.78
CA LEU A 628 -1.49 -18.88 19.79
C LEU A 628 -0.73 -17.74 20.44
N ALA A 629 -1.22 -17.18 21.55
CA ALA A 629 -0.55 -16.09 22.25
C ALA A 629 0.82 -16.52 22.80
N ILE A 630 0.90 -17.70 23.42
CA ILE A 630 2.14 -18.26 23.98
C ILE A 630 3.10 -18.65 22.86
N SER A 631 2.68 -19.54 21.95
CA SER A 631 3.51 -20.06 20.86
C SER A 631 3.95 -18.95 19.90
N GLY A 632 3.03 -18.03 19.57
CA GLY A 632 3.32 -16.85 18.76
C GLY A 632 4.23 -15.84 19.47
N GLY A 633 4.04 -15.62 20.77
CA GLY A 633 4.92 -14.77 21.58
C GLY A 633 6.35 -15.30 21.66
N VAL A 634 6.51 -16.61 21.88
CA VAL A 634 7.83 -17.28 21.84
C VAL A 634 8.46 -17.16 20.45
N GLY A 635 7.70 -17.41 19.39
CA GLY A 635 8.20 -17.26 18.02
C GLY A 635 8.66 -15.83 17.70
N ALA A 636 7.86 -14.84 18.09
CA ALA A 636 8.19 -13.43 17.93
C ALA A 636 9.42 -13.02 18.74
N ALA A 637 9.60 -13.57 19.94
CA ALA A 637 10.79 -13.34 20.75
C ALA A 637 12.05 -13.93 20.09
N ILE A 638 11.99 -15.19 19.62
CA ILE A 638 13.12 -15.85 18.96
C ILE A 638 13.54 -15.08 17.70
N TYR A 639 12.57 -14.79 16.82
CA TYR A 639 12.88 -14.05 15.60
C TYR A 639 13.29 -12.60 15.90
N GLY A 640 12.66 -11.94 16.87
CA GLY A 640 13.04 -10.59 17.30
C GLY A 640 14.48 -10.51 17.81
N VAL A 641 14.92 -11.47 18.63
CA VAL A 641 16.32 -11.58 19.08
C VAL A 641 17.25 -11.83 17.90
N ALA A 642 16.88 -12.70 16.97
CA ALA A 642 17.65 -12.96 15.75
C ALA A 642 17.87 -11.69 14.93
N VAL A 643 16.82 -10.90 14.72
CA VAL A 643 16.87 -9.64 14.00
C VAL A 643 17.82 -8.66 14.68
N LEU A 644 17.79 -8.55 16.01
CA LEU A 644 18.62 -7.61 16.76
C LEU A 644 20.10 -8.04 16.85
N LYS A 645 20.37 -9.34 16.93
CA LYS A 645 21.74 -9.88 17.02
C LYS A 645 22.46 -9.93 15.67
N THR A 646 21.74 -10.12 14.58
CA THR A 646 22.34 -10.29 13.25
C THR A 646 22.44 -8.96 12.49
N HIS A 647 23.31 -8.92 11.47
CA HIS A 647 23.38 -7.78 10.55
C HIS A 647 22.10 -7.60 9.72
N VAL A 648 21.21 -8.60 9.69
CA VAL A 648 19.94 -8.56 8.97
C VAL A 648 19.02 -7.47 9.53
N GLY A 649 18.96 -7.30 10.85
CA GLY A 649 18.14 -6.23 11.44
C GLY A 649 18.66 -4.85 11.07
N GLU A 650 19.97 -4.65 11.01
CA GLU A 650 20.57 -3.40 10.57
C GLU A 650 20.37 -3.16 9.07
N ALA A 651 20.55 -4.20 8.25
CA ALA A 651 20.35 -4.14 6.80
C ALA A 651 18.89 -3.87 6.39
N VAL A 652 17.91 -4.26 7.22
CA VAL A 652 16.47 -4.15 6.89
C VAL A 652 15.76 -3.04 7.65
N LEU A 653 16.06 -2.83 8.93
CA LEU A 653 15.39 -1.83 9.80
C LEU A 653 16.26 -0.58 10.04
N GLY A 654 17.51 -0.58 9.59
CA GLY A 654 18.42 0.56 9.72
C GLY A 654 18.85 0.87 11.16
N PRO A 655 19.23 2.12 11.46
CA PRO A 655 19.81 2.52 12.77
C PRO A 655 18.90 2.31 13.98
N ARG A 656 17.58 2.12 13.77
CA ARG A 656 16.64 1.83 14.86
C ARG A 656 16.84 0.44 15.44
N ALA A 657 17.28 -0.54 14.64
CA ALA A 657 17.58 -1.88 15.13
C ALA A 657 18.84 -1.90 16.00
N THR A 658 19.87 -1.13 15.64
CA THR A 658 21.09 -1.01 16.45
C THR A 658 20.82 -0.31 17.77
N TRP A 659 19.99 0.74 17.80
CA TRP A 659 19.56 1.37 19.05
C TRP A 659 18.79 0.40 19.97
N LEU A 660 17.84 -0.38 19.43
CA LEU A 660 17.10 -1.39 20.20
C LEU A 660 18.02 -2.52 20.70
N ALA A 661 19.00 -2.94 19.89
CA ALA A 661 19.94 -4.01 20.25
C ALA A 661 20.83 -3.60 21.44
N HIS A 662 21.34 -2.36 21.45
CA HIS A 662 22.13 -1.83 22.56
C HIS A 662 21.29 -1.68 23.84
N LYS A 663 20.06 -1.17 23.72
CA LYS A 663 19.15 -1.02 24.87
C LYS A 663 18.77 -2.36 25.53
N LEU A 664 18.76 -3.44 24.75
CA LEU A 664 18.45 -4.79 25.23
C LEU A 664 19.71 -5.61 25.59
N HIS A 665 20.91 -5.00 25.58
CA HIS A 665 22.20 -5.68 25.82
C HIS A 665 22.41 -6.94 24.95
N LEU A 666 21.96 -6.88 23.69
CA LEU A 666 22.11 -7.98 22.73
C LEU A 666 23.33 -7.81 21.82
N LYS A 667 23.95 -6.63 21.84
CA LYS A 667 25.22 -6.26 21.20
C LYS A 667 26.09 -5.50 22.19
#